data_AF-S8ET29-F1
#
_entry.id   AF-S8ET29-F1
#
_cell.length_a   1.000
_cell.length_b   1.000
_cell.length_c   1.000
_cell.angle_alpha   90.00
_cell.angle_beta   90.00
_cell.angle_gamma   90.00
#
_symmetry.space_group_name_H-M   'P 1'
#
loop_
_entity.id
_entity.type
_entity.pdbx_description
1 polymer ?
#
loop_
_entity_poly.entity_id
_entity_poly.type
_entity_poly.pdbx_seq_one_letter_code
_entity_poly.pdbx_strand_id
1 'polypeptide(L)'
;MTIPEVVATYLITLASHEATNNHEILFGTVQALLRQGHRDLAFTDDSLISIVQRCHRTTFVDSATDFLCMVQYLQLVFKVSSLQRQNDQPLTVTGIHRTYIGGRKEAVCLRTFRCWVEKGSKLAAVAWGGSVYLLLLIGAAELKTRLLDATGQFAWQVASVLRDPNPETPVGAAIIERIIPAVTFLAERIMLRFDTLLSPGLCAAHNMEDDTLLCYNLDESDNVFKSLKLNNFSPVPRNMDTWRSFSQTTRQPGKAVQLVSLATRWLYDAYAPGQVQEDPISPLTVHGELPTAEGEPITVKNGSTAPAPTLPRVTVHIVFDIAHQAHHSMPVRPLDAEDGMNCYTWTETQRRQAKLAGEPQTVEELTEELASMYAGGIRVDAGRYVKVLPTLSREPLEIRDNHDSLVMCIFPNMPQDMRRSLLGDLAACFDVEPSNLQKMFSGELKESYSFEALHFSYYNRHCTRGHDVPEDAHPNQIVRMDNSRTNYTQMLPYMSLDTRKHENVYNNMGNILGGVFEWITNQIQGVLPNEYQNLSLHADSLPGNAHTIAYPFLSVVVNLNVATLGHRDSKDKGLCVVIVIGDFENGELCLYEPGLVVPLRSGDFLVFPSARITHYNVHYSGCRASIVLHTDREIDKWTNQQRNGWEDNMYFN
;
A
#
# COMPACT_ATOMS: atom_id res chain seq x y z
N MET A 1 -12.37 24.40 -3.32
CA MET A 1 -11.91 23.05 -3.73
C MET A 1 -13.13 22.19 -4.06
N THR A 2 -13.14 21.45 -5.17
CA THR A 2 -14.19 20.46 -5.41
C THR A 2 -13.94 19.26 -4.50
N ILE A 3 -14.86 19.00 -3.56
CA ILE A 3 -14.75 17.91 -2.59
C ILE A 3 -15.09 16.59 -3.31
N PRO A 4 -14.23 15.56 -3.28
CA PRO A 4 -14.55 14.27 -3.86
C PRO A 4 -15.81 13.66 -3.24
N GLU A 5 -16.68 13.07 -4.06
CA GLU A 5 -17.96 12.50 -3.62
C GLU A 5 -17.82 11.48 -2.48
N VAL A 6 -16.77 10.64 -2.53
CA VAL A 6 -16.49 9.66 -1.47
C VAL A 6 -16.16 10.32 -0.12
N VAL A 7 -15.46 11.47 -0.15
CA VAL A 7 -15.12 12.26 1.05
C VAL A 7 -16.36 12.97 1.57
N ALA A 8 -17.15 13.58 0.69
CA ALA A 8 -18.42 14.21 1.04
C ALA A 8 -19.39 13.20 1.67
N THR A 9 -19.54 12.03 1.05
CA THR A 9 -20.37 10.93 1.56
C THR A 9 -19.90 10.50 2.95
N TYR A 10 -18.61 10.27 3.15
CA TYR A 10 -18.07 9.85 4.46
C TYR A 10 -18.39 10.88 5.56
N LEU A 11 -18.14 12.16 5.30
CA LEU A 11 -18.37 13.24 6.28
C LEU A 11 -19.87 13.47 6.54
N ILE A 12 -20.72 13.36 5.51
CA ILE A 12 -22.18 13.44 5.69
C ILE A 12 -22.70 12.24 6.49
N THR A 13 -22.19 11.03 6.23
CA THR A 13 -22.54 9.84 7.03
C THR A 13 -22.13 10.04 8.49
N LEU A 14 -20.92 10.53 8.76
CA LEU A 14 -20.46 10.84 10.11
C LEU A 14 -21.36 11.89 10.78
N ALA A 15 -21.66 12.99 10.10
CA ALA A 15 -22.50 14.07 10.63
C ALA A 15 -23.95 13.63 10.89
N SER A 16 -24.46 12.69 10.09
CA SER A 16 -25.82 12.17 10.20
C SER A 16 -25.94 11.00 11.18
N HIS A 17 -24.83 10.43 11.63
CA HIS A 17 -24.83 9.31 12.56
C HIS A 17 -25.51 9.68 13.88
N GLU A 18 -26.14 8.68 14.52
CA GLU A 18 -26.83 8.89 15.79
C GLU A 18 -25.87 9.41 16.86
N ALA A 19 -24.64 8.90 16.94
CA ALA A 19 -23.61 9.38 17.87
C ALA A 19 -23.34 10.90 17.77
N THR A 20 -23.58 11.52 16.61
CA THR A 20 -23.39 12.97 16.43
C THR A 20 -24.57 13.78 16.98
N ASN A 21 -25.74 13.15 17.14
CA ASN A 21 -27.01 13.81 17.50
C ASN A 21 -27.58 13.35 18.85
N ASN A 22 -27.17 12.16 19.29
CA ASN A 22 -27.55 11.56 20.54
C ASN A 22 -26.32 11.51 21.45
N HIS A 23 -26.29 12.42 22.41
CA HIS A 23 -25.24 12.49 23.41
C HIS A 23 -25.16 11.25 24.31
N GLU A 24 -26.17 10.38 24.34
CA GLU A 24 -26.16 9.13 25.11
C GLU A 24 -25.07 8.17 24.63
N ILE A 25 -24.90 8.00 23.31
CA ILE A 25 -23.88 7.10 22.75
C ILE A 25 -22.47 7.61 23.07
N LEU A 26 -22.25 8.91 22.88
CA LEU A 26 -20.97 9.55 23.21
C LEU A 26 -20.69 9.48 24.71
N PHE A 27 -21.71 9.72 25.54
CA PHE A 27 -21.58 9.67 26.98
C PHE A 27 -21.30 8.25 27.47
N GLY A 28 -22.00 7.25 26.96
CA GLY A 28 -21.76 5.83 27.25
C GLY A 28 -20.35 5.40 26.85
N THR A 29 -19.87 5.85 25.70
CA THR A 29 -18.48 5.60 25.25
C THR A 29 -17.46 6.25 26.18
N VAL A 30 -17.68 7.51 26.58
CA VAL A 30 -16.82 8.20 27.56
C VAL A 30 -16.84 7.49 28.92
N GLN A 31 -18.02 7.04 29.38
CA GLN A 31 -18.17 6.25 30.59
C GLN A 31 -17.40 4.92 30.52
N ALA A 32 -17.45 4.23 29.38
CA ALA A 32 -16.68 3.01 29.14
C ALA A 32 -15.17 3.28 29.22
N LEU A 33 -14.67 4.35 28.60
CA LEU A 33 -13.27 4.76 28.67
C LEU A 33 -12.83 5.14 30.09
N LEU A 34 -13.67 5.89 30.81
CA LEU A 34 -13.40 6.29 32.19
C LEU A 34 -13.62 5.15 33.20
N ARG A 35 -14.17 4.01 32.75
CA ARG A 35 -14.66 2.92 33.61
C ARG A 35 -15.62 3.43 34.70
N GLN A 36 -16.37 4.48 34.38
CA GLN A 36 -17.37 5.07 35.24
C GLN A 36 -18.72 4.50 34.86
N GLY A 37 -19.18 3.52 35.62
CA GLY A 37 -20.53 2.98 35.50
C GLY A 37 -21.03 2.60 36.89
N HIS A 38 -22.27 2.96 37.22
CA HIS A 38 -22.91 2.44 38.42
C HIS A 38 -22.99 0.91 38.31
N ARG A 39 -22.86 0.21 39.44
CA ARG A 39 -23.18 -1.22 39.57
C ARG A 39 -24.70 -1.37 39.40
N ASP A 40 -25.17 -1.28 38.16
CA ASP A 40 -26.58 -1.36 37.80
C ASP A 40 -27.01 -2.80 37.49
N LEU A 41 -28.33 -2.95 37.32
CA LEU A 41 -29.09 -4.16 36.97
C LEU A 41 -28.43 -5.07 35.91
N ALA A 42 -27.62 -4.53 35.00
CA ALA A 42 -26.95 -5.28 33.93
C ALA A 42 -26.14 -6.51 34.41
N PHE A 43 -25.67 -6.51 35.67
CA PHE A 43 -24.91 -7.61 36.24
C PHE A 43 -25.57 -8.26 37.46
N THR A 44 -26.86 -7.98 37.70
CA THR A 44 -27.56 -8.49 38.89
C THR A 44 -28.15 -9.87 38.68
N ASP A 45 -28.63 -10.18 37.46
CA ASP A 45 -29.24 -11.46 37.11
C ASP A 45 -29.24 -11.70 35.57
N ASP A 46 -29.84 -12.81 35.15
CA ASP A 46 -30.06 -13.16 33.74
C ASP A 46 -31.47 -12.82 33.24
N SER A 47 -32.12 -11.82 33.84
CA SER A 47 -33.39 -11.31 33.30
C SER A 47 -33.20 -10.71 31.91
N LEU A 48 -34.29 -10.64 31.13
CA LEU A 48 -34.28 -9.99 29.82
C LEU A 48 -33.77 -8.54 29.90
N ILE A 49 -34.14 -7.81 30.95
CA ILE A 49 -33.71 -6.43 31.18
C ILE A 49 -32.20 -6.37 31.37
N SER A 50 -31.64 -7.25 32.21
CA SER A 50 -30.19 -7.33 32.44
C SER A 50 -29.43 -7.71 31.18
N ILE A 51 -29.95 -8.64 30.36
CA ILE A 51 -29.35 -9.00 29.05
C ILE A 51 -29.38 -7.82 28.08
N VAL A 52 -30.52 -7.13 27.93
CA VAL A 52 -30.64 -5.96 27.05
C VAL A 52 -29.68 -4.85 27.47
N GLN A 53 -29.55 -4.60 28.78
CA GLN A 53 -28.57 -3.64 29.31
C GLN A 53 -27.13 -4.08 29.07
N ARG A 54 -26.82 -5.38 29.13
CA ARG A 54 -25.49 -5.90 28.74
C ARG A 54 -25.23 -5.62 27.27
N CYS A 55 -26.15 -5.96 26.36
CA CYS A 55 -26.01 -5.68 24.93
C CYS A 55 -25.78 -4.18 24.66
N HIS A 56 -26.57 -3.31 25.31
CA HIS A 56 -26.43 -1.86 25.16
C HIS A 56 -25.11 -1.33 25.72
N ARG A 57 -24.57 -1.91 26.80
CA ARG A 57 -23.24 -1.54 27.30
C ARG A 57 -22.11 -2.04 26.40
N THR A 58 -22.28 -3.19 25.77
CA THR A 58 -21.28 -3.75 24.85
C THR A 58 -21.03 -2.80 23.67
N THR A 59 -22.05 -2.14 23.12
CA THR A 59 -21.85 -1.18 22.01
C THR A 59 -20.95 0.00 22.39
N PHE A 60 -21.04 0.48 23.63
CA PHE A 60 -20.15 1.52 24.15
C PHE A 60 -18.72 1.03 24.34
N VAL A 61 -18.56 -0.22 24.81
CA VAL A 61 -17.24 -0.86 24.96
C VAL A 61 -16.60 -1.11 23.60
N ASP A 62 -17.37 -1.51 22.59
CA ASP A 62 -16.89 -1.69 21.22
C ASP A 62 -16.37 -0.37 20.65
N SER A 63 -17.14 0.71 20.80
CA SER A 63 -16.73 2.07 20.40
C SER A 63 -15.44 2.54 21.08
N ALA A 64 -15.32 2.28 22.39
CA ALA A 64 -14.11 2.59 23.16
C ALA A 64 -12.91 1.73 22.73
N THR A 65 -13.14 0.45 22.40
CA THR A 65 -12.12 -0.47 21.89
C THR A 65 -11.60 0.00 20.54
N ASP A 66 -12.50 0.44 19.67
CA ASP A 66 -12.17 1.01 18.37
C ASP A 66 -11.29 2.25 18.49
N PHE A 67 -11.63 3.15 19.41
CA PHE A 67 -10.80 4.31 19.71
C PHE A 67 -9.41 3.92 20.23
N LEU A 68 -9.31 2.99 21.18
CA LEU A 68 -8.02 2.54 21.69
C LEU A 68 -7.17 1.87 20.60
N CYS A 69 -7.78 1.07 19.73
CA CYS A 69 -7.11 0.48 18.58
C CYS A 69 -6.51 1.55 17.65
N MET A 70 -7.29 2.61 17.35
CA MET A 70 -6.79 3.75 16.58
C MET A 70 -5.63 4.47 17.27
N VAL A 71 -5.68 4.64 18.60
CA VAL A 71 -4.58 5.23 19.38
C VAL A 71 -3.31 4.39 19.28
N GLN A 72 -3.39 3.05 19.32
CA GLN A 72 -2.22 2.19 19.18
C GLN A 72 -1.55 2.33 17.79
N TYR A 73 -2.35 2.43 16.72
CA TYR A 73 -1.80 2.72 15.39
C TYR A 73 -1.16 4.11 15.31
N LEU A 74 -1.77 5.09 15.96
CA LEU A 74 -1.22 6.43 16.05
C LEU A 74 0.15 6.42 16.76
N GLN A 75 0.24 5.79 17.92
CA GLN A 75 1.51 5.60 18.64
C GLN A 75 2.59 4.93 17.78
N LEU A 76 2.19 3.91 17.01
CA LEU A 76 3.11 3.21 16.12
C LEU A 76 3.71 4.16 15.08
N VAL A 77 2.90 5.00 14.42
CA VAL A 77 3.43 5.94 13.42
C VAL A 77 4.32 7.01 14.07
N PHE A 78 3.99 7.50 15.27
CA PHE A 78 4.88 8.39 16.03
C PHE A 78 6.22 7.70 16.34
N LYS A 79 6.20 6.42 16.72
CA LYS A 79 7.43 5.67 16.99
C LYS A 79 8.25 5.46 15.72
N VAL A 80 7.63 5.07 14.62
CA VAL A 80 8.31 4.92 13.31
C VAL A 80 8.95 6.23 12.88
N SER A 81 8.21 7.35 12.98
CA SER A 81 8.72 8.67 12.63
C SER A 81 9.88 9.13 13.54
N SER A 82 9.85 8.77 14.83
CA SER A 82 10.98 9.03 15.73
C SER A 82 12.25 8.29 15.27
N LEU A 83 12.12 7.02 14.87
CA LEU A 83 13.26 6.21 14.40
C LEU A 83 13.78 6.68 13.04
N GLN A 84 12.90 7.19 12.16
CA GLN A 84 13.28 7.81 10.90
C GLN A 84 14.11 9.10 11.09
N ARG A 85 13.97 9.79 12.22
CA ARG A 85 14.68 11.03 12.52
C ARG A 85 15.99 10.84 13.29
N GLN A 86 16.10 9.77 14.08
CA GLN A 86 17.26 9.52 14.96
C GLN A 86 18.52 9.03 14.24
N ASN A 87 18.43 8.59 12.99
CA ASN A 87 19.56 7.99 12.26
C ASN A 87 20.17 8.97 11.26
N ASP A 88 21.51 8.99 11.17
CA ASP A 88 22.26 9.76 10.17
C ASP A 88 21.83 9.44 8.73
N GLN A 89 21.38 8.19 8.50
CA GLN A 89 20.63 7.79 7.33
C GLN A 89 19.21 7.36 7.75
N PRO A 90 18.15 8.09 7.36
CA PRO A 90 16.79 7.76 7.72
C PRO A 90 16.43 6.32 7.31
N LEU A 91 16.10 5.48 8.29
CA LEU A 91 15.63 4.12 8.00
C LEU A 91 14.25 4.17 7.34
N THR A 92 14.04 3.40 6.28
CA THR A 92 12.68 3.21 5.74
C THR A 92 11.80 2.42 6.71
N VAL A 93 10.48 2.42 6.51
CA VAL A 93 9.55 1.57 7.30
C VAL A 93 10.00 0.10 7.25
N THR A 94 10.44 -0.35 6.07
CA THR A 94 11.03 -1.68 5.86
C THR A 94 12.32 -1.88 6.64
N GLY A 95 13.22 -0.90 6.60
CA GLY A 95 14.45 -0.91 7.38
C GLY A 95 14.20 -1.02 8.88
N ILE A 96 13.20 -0.29 9.39
CA ILE A 96 12.79 -0.32 10.80
C ILE A 96 12.30 -1.72 11.19
N HIS A 97 11.41 -2.33 10.39
CA HIS A 97 10.94 -3.69 10.67
C HIS A 97 12.10 -4.69 10.72
N ARG A 98 12.97 -4.69 9.71
CA ARG A 98 14.11 -5.62 9.65
C ARG A 98 15.06 -5.43 10.83
N THR A 99 15.31 -4.19 11.24
CA THR A 99 16.25 -3.84 12.30
C THR A 99 15.69 -4.19 13.69
N TYR A 100 14.43 -3.85 13.95
CA TYR A 100 13.89 -3.89 15.32
C TYR A 100 12.90 -5.04 15.57
N ILE A 101 12.31 -5.64 14.53
CA ILE A 101 11.18 -6.57 14.66
C ILE A 101 11.50 -7.94 14.06
N GLY A 102 11.91 -8.01 12.79
CA GLY A 102 11.89 -9.23 11.96
C GLY A 102 12.69 -10.43 12.48
N GLY A 103 13.64 -10.23 13.39
CA GLY A 103 14.43 -11.31 14.02
C GLY A 103 13.86 -11.85 15.34
N ARG A 104 12.72 -11.34 15.83
CA ARG A 104 12.14 -11.75 17.11
C ARG A 104 11.26 -12.99 16.98
N LYS A 105 11.16 -13.80 18.04
CA LYS A 105 10.38 -15.05 18.08
C LYS A 105 8.89 -14.86 17.73
N GLU A 106 8.33 -13.72 18.09
CA GLU A 106 6.92 -13.35 17.86
C GLU A 106 6.83 -12.12 16.93
N ALA A 107 7.75 -12.03 15.97
CA ALA A 107 7.77 -10.94 15.01
C ALA A 107 6.51 -10.95 14.14
N VAL A 108 5.82 -9.81 14.08
CA VAL A 108 4.76 -9.58 13.11
C VAL A 108 5.38 -9.58 11.71
N CYS A 109 4.69 -10.12 10.70
CA CYS A 109 5.23 -10.09 9.34
C CYS A 109 5.32 -8.65 8.81
N LEU A 110 6.27 -8.42 7.91
CA LEU A 110 6.57 -7.10 7.36
C LEU A 110 5.35 -6.42 6.72
N ARG A 111 4.52 -7.22 6.03
CA ARG A 111 3.28 -6.75 5.41
C ARG A 111 2.30 -6.18 6.46
N THR A 112 2.05 -6.92 7.53
CA THR A 112 1.17 -6.48 8.62
C THR A 112 1.72 -5.21 9.29
N PHE A 113 3.03 -5.15 9.52
CA PHE A 113 3.66 -3.96 10.07
C PHE A 113 3.43 -2.71 9.20
N ARG A 114 3.67 -2.80 7.88
CA ARG A 114 3.42 -1.68 6.96
C ARG A 114 1.96 -1.25 6.96
N CYS A 115 1.04 -2.22 6.96
CA CYS A 115 -0.40 -1.93 7.04
C CYS A 115 -0.76 -1.13 8.30
N TRP A 116 -0.21 -1.50 9.46
CA TRP A 116 -0.45 -0.75 10.70
C TRP A 116 0.16 0.66 10.68
N VAL A 117 1.33 0.84 10.07
CA VAL A 117 1.97 2.16 9.93
C VAL A 117 1.17 3.07 8.99
N GLU A 118 0.66 2.55 7.87
CA GLU A 118 -0.23 3.31 6.97
C GLU A 118 -1.51 3.72 7.71
N LYS A 119 -2.15 2.78 8.43
CA LYS A 119 -3.34 3.06 9.24
C LYS A 119 -3.08 4.18 10.26
N GLY A 120 -1.94 4.13 10.95
CA GLY A 120 -1.50 5.20 11.86
C GLY A 120 -1.36 6.55 11.15
N SER A 121 -0.81 6.56 9.93
CA SER A 121 -0.64 7.78 9.14
C SER A 121 -1.96 8.40 8.70
N LYS A 122 -2.95 7.58 8.30
CA LYS A 122 -4.32 8.04 8.01
C LYS A 122 -4.99 8.65 9.24
N LEU A 123 -4.85 8.00 10.38
CA LEU A 123 -5.42 8.48 11.65
C LEU A 123 -4.76 9.78 12.11
N ALA A 124 -3.43 9.91 11.94
CA ALA A 124 -2.72 11.14 12.20
C ALA A 124 -3.22 12.29 11.31
N ALA A 125 -3.43 12.04 10.00
CA ALA A 125 -3.98 13.05 9.10
C ALA A 125 -5.39 13.51 9.53
N VAL A 126 -6.30 12.59 9.86
CA VAL A 126 -7.66 12.94 10.29
C VAL A 126 -7.66 13.65 11.64
N ALA A 127 -6.84 13.22 12.60
CA ALA A 127 -6.68 13.89 13.89
C ALA A 127 -6.08 15.30 13.74
N TRP A 128 -5.13 15.48 12.82
CA TRP A 128 -4.62 16.80 12.44
C TRP A 128 -5.70 17.67 11.77
N GLY A 129 -6.62 17.05 11.04
CA GLY A 129 -7.78 17.70 10.43
C GLY A 129 -8.78 18.22 11.45
N GLY A 130 -9.22 17.38 12.40
CA GLY A 130 -10.38 17.67 13.26
C GLY A 130 -10.18 17.55 14.77
N SER A 131 -8.96 17.26 15.26
CA SER A 131 -8.58 16.87 16.64
C SER A 131 -8.63 15.35 16.91
N VAL A 132 -7.90 14.92 17.96
CA VAL A 132 -7.89 13.52 18.43
C VAL A 132 -9.29 13.03 18.83
N TYR A 133 -10.14 13.94 19.33
CA TYR A 133 -11.52 13.64 19.71
C TYR A 133 -12.39 13.21 18.52
N LEU A 134 -12.04 13.63 17.31
CA LEU A 134 -12.71 13.15 16.11
C LEU A 134 -12.53 11.64 15.92
N LEU A 135 -11.40 11.08 16.32
CA LEU A 135 -11.20 9.62 16.25
C LEU A 135 -12.17 8.89 17.18
N LEU A 136 -12.47 9.45 18.36
CA LEU A 136 -13.46 8.89 19.27
C LEU A 136 -14.87 8.92 18.65
N LEU A 137 -15.23 10.04 18.01
CA LEU A 137 -16.50 10.15 17.28
C LEU A 137 -16.58 9.16 16.12
N ILE A 138 -15.49 8.96 15.36
CA ILE A 138 -15.43 7.98 14.27
C ILE A 138 -15.61 6.55 14.78
N GLY A 139 -15.03 6.21 15.94
CA GLY A 139 -15.23 4.92 16.60
C GLY A 139 -16.68 4.73 17.02
N ALA A 140 -17.28 5.72 17.68
CA ALA A 140 -18.70 5.70 18.07
C ALA A 140 -19.68 5.72 16.89
N ALA A 141 -19.22 6.12 15.70
CA ALA A 141 -20.00 6.11 14.47
C ALA A 141 -19.78 4.85 13.62
N GLU A 142 -18.97 3.90 14.09
CA GLU A 142 -18.63 2.65 13.37
C GLU A 142 -17.99 2.90 11.99
N LEU A 143 -17.37 4.07 11.80
CA LEU A 143 -16.78 4.49 10.52
C LEU A 143 -15.26 4.24 10.44
N LYS A 144 -14.68 3.58 11.45
CA LYS A 144 -13.25 3.26 11.52
C LYS A 144 -12.80 2.43 10.31
N THR A 145 -13.47 1.31 10.04
CA THR A 145 -13.05 0.37 8.97
C THR A 145 -13.02 1.06 7.61
N ARG A 146 -14.08 1.81 7.28
CA ARG A 146 -14.14 2.59 6.03
C ARG A 146 -13.00 3.59 5.89
N LEU A 147 -12.59 4.26 6.98
CA LEU A 147 -11.45 5.17 6.95
C LEU A 147 -10.12 4.44 6.75
N LEU A 148 -9.92 3.32 7.47
CA LEU A 148 -8.65 2.59 7.47
C LEU A 148 -8.40 1.83 6.16
N ASP A 149 -9.46 1.35 5.51
CA ASP A 149 -9.38 0.60 4.25
C ASP A 149 -9.37 1.52 3.01
N ALA A 150 -9.77 2.78 3.15
CA ALA A 150 -9.75 3.75 2.05
C ALA A 150 -8.33 3.94 1.47
N THR A 151 -8.20 3.98 0.16
CA THR A 151 -6.90 4.07 -0.53
C THR A 151 -6.48 5.52 -0.84
N GLY A 152 -5.18 5.72 -1.07
CA GLY A 152 -4.62 6.99 -1.57
C GLY A 152 -4.78 8.18 -0.60
N GLN A 153 -5.17 9.34 -1.13
CA GLN A 153 -5.20 10.62 -0.41
C GLN A 153 -6.49 10.87 0.39
N PHE A 154 -7.35 9.86 0.56
CA PHE A 154 -8.66 10.00 1.18
C PHE A 154 -8.60 10.67 2.57
N ALA A 155 -7.74 10.18 3.47
CA ALA A 155 -7.62 10.71 4.83
C ALA A 155 -7.16 12.18 4.88
N TRP A 156 -6.24 12.58 4.00
CA TRP A 156 -5.76 13.96 3.89
C TRP A 156 -6.80 14.91 3.28
N GLN A 157 -7.63 14.40 2.36
CA GLN A 157 -8.76 15.15 1.82
C GLN A 157 -9.84 15.36 2.89
N VAL A 158 -10.18 14.32 3.66
CA VAL A 158 -11.05 14.43 4.85
C VAL A 158 -10.47 15.49 5.81
N ALA A 159 -9.18 15.40 6.13
CA ALA A 159 -8.51 16.35 7.02
C ALA A 159 -8.58 17.80 6.51
N SER A 160 -8.37 18.01 5.22
CA SER A 160 -8.43 19.35 4.61
C SER A 160 -9.84 19.95 4.66
N VAL A 161 -10.87 19.15 4.37
CA VAL A 161 -12.27 19.61 4.45
C VAL A 161 -12.69 19.92 5.89
N LEU A 162 -12.20 19.17 6.87
CA LEU A 162 -12.44 19.44 8.29
C LEU A 162 -11.80 20.75 8.77
N ARG A 163 -10.63 21.12 8.22
CA ARG A 163 -9.90 22.32 8.65
C ARG A 163 -10.54 23.62 8.18
N ASP A 164 -11.06 23.64 6.96
CA ASP A 164 -11.73 24.80 6.38
C ASP A 164 -13.03 24.40 5.66
N PRO A 165 -14.09 24.03 6.42
CA PRO A 165 -15.35 23.62 5.84
C PRO A 165 -16.07 24.82 5.22
N ASN A 166 -16.48 24.72 3.96
CA ASN A 166 -17.26 25.76 3.30
C ASN A 166 -18.75 25.71 3.73
N PRO A 167 -19.26 26.72 4.46
CA PRO A 167 -20.64 26.73 4.95
C PRO A 167 -21.70 26.71 3.84
N GLU A 168 -21.36 27.12 2.61
CA GLU A 168 -22.28 27.11 1.47
C GLU A 168 -22.47 25.71 0.86
N THR A 169 -21.67 24.73 1.31
CA THR A 169 -21.77 23.34 0.83
C THR A 169 -22.48 22.48 1.87
N PRO A 170 -23.27 21.46 1.45
CA PRO A 170 -23.95 20.57 2.40
C PRO A 170 -22.99 19.88 3.37
N VAL A 171 -21.81 19.48 2.89
CA VAL A 171 -20.78 18.84 3.74
C VAL A 171 -20.16 19.82 4.73
N GLY A 172 -19.87 21.06 4.32
CA GLY A 172 -19.31 22.05 5.22
C GLY A 172 -20.31 22.49 6.29
N ALA A 173 -21.57 22.72 5.91
CA ALA A 173 -22.65 22.96 6.87
C ALA A 173 -22.79 21.81 7.88
N ALA A 174 -22.79 20.55 7.41
CA ALA A 174 -22.86 19.38 8.28
C ALA A 174 -21.68 19.28 9.27
N ILE A 175 -20.47 19.67 8.86
CA ILE A 175 -19.31 19.72 9.75
C ILE A 175 -19.52 20.77 10.85
N ILE A 176 -19.93 21.98 10.45
CA ILE A 176 -20.09 23.13 11.33
C ILE A 176 -21.21 22.90 12.35
N GLU A 177 -22.34 22.37 11.88
CA GLU A 177 -23.56 22.25 12.67
C GLU A 177 -23.62 20.98 13.52
N ARG A 178 -22.87 19.93 13.16
CA ARG A 178 -23.00 18.61 13.80
C ARG A 178 -21.67 18.04 14.28
N ILE A 179 -20.64 17.98 13.44
CA ILE A 179 -19.36 17.36 13.80
C ILE A 179 -18.60 18.19 14.83
N ILE A 180 -18.40 19.49 14.59
CA ILE A 180 -17.68 20.37 15.52
C ILE A 180 -18.37 20.40 16.90
N PRO A 181 -19.70 20.55 17.00
CA PRO A 181 -20.40 20.46 18.28
C PRO A 181 -20.23 19.11 19.00
N ALA A 182 -20.34 17.99 18.28
CA ALA A 182 -20.16 16.66 18.88
C ALA A 182 -18.73 16.45 19.42
N VAL A 183 -17.73 16.90 18.66
CA VAL A 183 -16.32 16.86 19.09
C VAL A 183 -16.07 17.81 20.28
N THR A 184 -16.73 18.96 20.31
CA THR A 184 -16.71 19.90 21.45
C THR A 184 -17.31 19.26 22.70
N PHE A 185 -18.47 18.61 22.57
CA PHE A 185 -19.14 17.89 23.66
C PHE A 185 -18.23 16.83 24.30
N LEU A 186 -17.47 16.11 23.46
CA LEU A 186 -16.47 15.15 23.94
C LEU A 186 -15.35 15.86 24.71
N ALA A 187 -14.76 16.92 24.13
CA ALA A 187 -13.66 17.66 24.75
C ALA A 187 -14.02 18.32 26.09
N GLU A 188 -15.30 18.63 26.34
CA GLU A 188 -15.78 19.10 27.65
C GLU A 188 -15.77 18.04 28.74
N ARG A 189 -15.88 16.76 28.37
CA ARG A 189 -16.13 15.64 29.29
C ARG A 189 -14.92 14.75 29.49
N ILE A 190 -14.04 14.65 28.50
CA ILE A 190 -12.83 13.84 28.58
C ILE A 190 -11.60 14.70 28.32
N MET A 191 -10.69 14.75 29.30
CA MET A 191 -9.42 15.45 29.17
C MET A 191 -8.40 14.50 28.54
N LEU A 192 -8.14 14.70 27.25
CA LEU A 192 -7.11 14.00 26.50
C LEU A 192 -5.84 14.86 26.46
N ARG A 193 -4.70 14.23 26.78
CA ARG A 193 -3.39 14.87 26.76
C ARG A 193 -2.45 14.03 25.91
N PHE A 194 -1.47 14.66 25.29
CA PHE A 194 -0.52 13.91 24.48
C PHE A 194 0.41 13.03 25.31
N ASP A 195 0.73 13.42 26.54
CA ASP A 195 1.54 12.61 27.46
C ASP A 195 0.81 11.35 27.99
N THR A 196 -0.51 11.25 27.79
CA THR A 196 -1.27 10.03 28.05
C THR A 196 -1.51 9.20 26.78
N LEU A 197 -1.26 9.78 25.60
CA LEU A 197 -1.29 9.13 24.29
C LEU A 197 0.08 8.59 23.88
N LEU A 198 1.16 9.28 24.22
CA LEU A 198 2.53 9.02 23.81
C LEU A 198 3.42 8.86 25.05
N SER A 199 4.48 8.05 24.95
CA SER A 199 5.45 7.93 26.05
C SER A 199 6.33 9.18 26.18
N PRO A 200 6.92 9.45 27.37
CA PRO A 200 7.78 10.62 27.55
C PRO A 200 8.93 10.66 26.52
N GLY A 201 9.52 9.50 26.20
CA GLY A 201 10.55 9.39 25.18
C GLY A 201 10.05 9.71 23.76
N LEU A 202 8.78 9.42 23.46
CA LEU A 202 8.15 9.83 22.19
C LEU A 202 7.85 11.32 22.18
N CYS A 203 7.31 11.87 23.27
CA CYS A 203 7.10 13.32 23.40
C CYS A 203 8.41 14.08 23.16
N ALA A 204 9.49 13.70 23.86
CA ALA A 204 10.81 14.29 23.67
C ALA A 204 11.32 14.14 22.23
N ALA A 205 11.16 12.96 21.62
CA ALA A 205 11.61 12.73 20.23
C ALA A 205 10.87 13.58 19.19
N HIS A 206 9.69 14.12 19.52
CA HIS A 206 8.87 14.98 18.68
C HIS A 206 8.90 16.45 19.14
N ASN A 207 9.90 16.83 19.97
CA ASN A 207 10.09 18.18 20.51
C ASN A 207 8.87 18.72 21.26
N MET A 208 8.20 17.83 21.99
CA MET A 208 7.08 18.19 22.87
C MET A 208 7.68 18.54 24.23
N GLU A 209 7.91 19.83 24.47
CA GLU A 209 8.60 20.34 25.67
C GLU A 209 7.72 20.43 26.92
N ASP A 210 6.39 20.35 26.75
CA ASP A 210 5.42 20.51 27.83
C ASP A 210 4.66 19.18 28.09
N ASP A 211 4.83 18.63 29.30
CA ASP A 211 4.13 17.43 29.76
C ASP A 211 2.61 17.66 29.96
N THR A 212 2.11 18.88 29.70
CA THR A 212 0.70 19.24 29.83
C THR A 212 -0.02 19.47 28.51
N LEU A 213 0.61 19.22 27.35
CA LEU A 213 0.00 19.45 26.03
C LEU A 213 -1.38 18.79 25.88
N LEU A 214 -2.39 19.63 25.64
CA LEU A 214 -3.79 19.23 25.63
C LEU A 214 -4.24 18.94 24.20
N CYS A 215 -4.86 17.79 23.97
CA CYS A 215 -5.32 17.40 22.62
C CYS A 215 -6.41 18.31 22.04
N TYR A 216 -7.04 19.14 22.88
CA TYR A 216 -8.02 20.13 22.45
C TYR A 216 -7.39 21.49 22.10
N ASN A 217 -6.14 21.75 22.49
CA ASN A 217 -5.42 22.93 22.03
C ASN A 217 -5.01 22.67 20.57
N LEU A 218 -5.75 23.27 19.63
CA LEU A 218 -5.58 22.99 18.21
C LEU A 218 -4.22 23.44 17.67
N ASP A 219 -3.65 24.54 18.19
CA ASP A 219 -2.35 25.05 17.74
C ASP A 219 -1.22 24.11 18.18
N GLU A 220 -1.25 23.66 19.44
CA GLU A 220 -0.31 22.66 19.97
C GLU A 220 -0.45 21.32 19.25
N SER A 221 -1.68 20.85 19.07
CA SER A 221 -1.98 19.60 18.37
C SER A 221 -1.48 19.63 16.93
N ASP A 222 -1.67 20.75 16.23
CA ASP A 222 -1.16 20.95 14.87
C ASP A 222 0.38 20.87 14.82
N ASN A 223 1.08 21.43 15.81
CA ASN A 223 2.55 21.33 15.91
C ASN A 223 3.01 19.89 16.14
N VAL A 224 2.29 19.13 16.98
CA VAL A 224 2.59 17.71 17.23
C VAL A 224 2.46 16.90 15.94
N PHE A 225 1.37 17.04 15.20
CA PHE A 225 1.17 16.29 13.96
C PHE A 225 2.11 16.74 12.83
N LYS A 226 2.45 18.03 12.76
CA LYS A 226 3.45 18.54 11.81
C LYS A 226 4.82 17.91 11.99
N SER A 227 5.17 17.46 13.20
CA SER A 227 6.46 16.82 13.46
C SER A 227 6.63 15.44 12.80
N LEU A 228 5.53 14.81 12.33
CA LEU A 228 5.57 13.52 11.66
C LEU A 228 6.14 13.62 10.24
N LYS A 229 7.08 12.72 9.93
CA LYS A 229 7.56 12.50 8.56
C LYS A 229 6.60 11.58 7.81
N LEU A 230 5.77 12.14 6.93
CA LEU A 230 4.74 11.39 6.21
C LEU A 230 4.97 11.39 4.70
N ASN A 231 5.94 12.14 4.19
CA ASN A 231 6.19 12.34 2.77
C ASN A 231 4.93 12.82 2.02
N ASN A 232 4.16 13.71 2.64
CA ASN A 232 2.88 14.19 2.14
C ASN A 232 2.70 15.68 2.47
N PHE A 233 1.74 16.36 1.86
CA PHE A 233 1.36 17.71 2.24
C PHE A 233 0.58 17.68 3.55
N SER A 234 0.85 18.66 4.43
CA SER A 234 -0.02 19.00 5.53
C SER A 234 -1.40 19.37 5.00
N PRO A 235 -2.47 19.09 5.76
CA PRO A 235 -3.78 19.65 5.46
C PRO A 235 -3.77 21.18 5.34
N VAL A 236 -4.76 21.75 4.62
CA VAL A 236 -4.90 23.22 4.44
C VAL A 236 -4.94 23.96 5.79
N PRO A 237 -4.53 25.24 5.87
CA PRO A 237 -4.61 26.00 7.12
C PRO A 237 -6.01 25.95 7.77
N ARG A 238 -6.06 25.88 9.10
CA ARG A 238 -7.33 25.75 9.83
C ARG A 238 -8.04 27.09 9.88
N ASN A 239 -9.34 27.06 9.60
CA ASN A 239 -10.22 28.19 9.81
C ASN A 239 -10.60 28.30 11.30
N MET A 240 -9.87 29.14 12.03
CA MET A 240 -10.06 29.32 13.48
C MET A 240 -11.38 29.99 13.84
N ASP A 241 -12.01 30.72 12.92
CA ASP A 241 -13.33 31.30 13.17
C ASP A 241 -14.39 30.21 13.24
N THR A 242 -14.33 29.24 12.32
CA THR A 242 -15.21 28.06 12.33
C THR A 242 -14.97 27.18 13.56
N TRP A 243 -13.71 26.95 13.93
CA TRP A 243 -13.31 26.12 15.08
C TRP A 243 -13.31 26.86 16.43
N ARG A 244 -13.83 28.09 16.46
CA ARG A 244 -13.80 28.95 17.64
C ARG A 244 -14.56 28.34 18.82
N SER A 245 -15.72 27.75 18.58
CA SER A 245 -16.54 27.10 19.61
C SER A 245 -15.73 26.01 20.32
N PHE A 246 -15.12 25.10 19.56
CA PHE A 246 -14.25 24.07 20.11
C PHE A 246 -13.08 24.65 20.90
N SER A 247 -12.40 25.67 20.37
CA SER A 247 -11.19 26.22 20.99
C SER A 247 -11.48 26.94 22.31
N GLN A 248 -12.57 27.72 22.36
CA GLN A 248 -12.90 28.62 23.48
C GLN A 248 -13.80 28.00 24.55
N THR A 249 -14.26 26.76 24.37
CA THR A 249 -15.15 26.11 25.34
C THR A 249 -14.56 26.02 26.74
N THR A 250 -15.35 26.40 27.75
CA THR A 250 -15.05 26.24 29.17
C THR A 250 -15.09 24.77 29.55
N ARG A 251 -13.99 24.22 30.06
CA ARG A 251 -13.86 22.80 30.37
C ARG A 251 -13.87 22.57 31.88
N GLN A 252 -14.52 21.50 32.32
CA GLN A 252 -14.45 21.12 33.73
C GLN A 252 -13.07 20.53 34.05
N PRO A 253 -12.49 20.80 35.23
CA PRO A 253 -11.27 20.12 35.68
C PRO A 253 -11.58 18.62 35.89
N GLY A 254 -11.35 17.83 34.84
CA GLY A 254 -11.53 16.38 34.84
C GLY A 254 -10.22 15.65 35.07
N LYS A 255 -10.30 14.38 35.51
CA LYS A 255 -9.13 13.49 35.53
C LYS A 255 -8.71 13.18 34.10
N ALA A 256 -7.42 13.32 33.80
CA ALA A 256 -6.86 12.90 32.51
C ALA A 256 -7.06 11.40 32.30
N VAL A 257 -7.42 11.00 31.09
CA VAL A 257 -7.54 9.57 30.76
C VAL A 257 -6.17 9.02 30.40
N GLN A 258 -5.71 8.03 31.16
CA GLN A 258 -4.44 7.34 30.96
C GLN A 258 -4.59 6.28 29.85
N LEU A 259 -4.65 6.73 28.59
CA LEU A 259 -5.01 5.88 27.45
C LEU A 259 -4.02 4.73 27.21
N VAL A 260 -2.71 4.98 27.33
CA VAL A 260 -1.69 3.92 27.24
C VAL A 260 -1.94 2.84 28.29
N SER A 261 -2.06 3.24 29.56
CA SER A 261 -2.30 2.31 30.67
C SER A 261 -3.62 1.56 30.52
N LEU A 262 -4.67 2.24 30.01
CA LEU A 262 -5.97 1.63 29.75
C LEU A 262 -5.90 0.57 28.65
N ALA A 263 -5.27 0.89 27.52
CA ALA A 263 -5.07 -0.03 26.40
C ALA A 263 -4.26 -1.26 26.83
N THR A 264 -3.14 -1.04 27.52
CA THR A 264 -2.31 -2.11 28.08
C THR A 264 -3.12 -3.00 29.00
N ARG A 265 -3.93 -2.43 29.90
CA ARG A 265 -4.76 -3.19 30.82
C ARG A 265 -5.83 -4.02 30.11
N TRP A 266 -6.52 -3.46 29.12
CA TRP A 266 -7.52 -4.23 28.34
C TRP A 266 -6.90 -5.40 27.59
N LEU A 267 -5.69 -5.23 27.05
CA LEU A 267 -4.95 -6.33 26.44
C LEU A 267 -4.58 -7.39 27.49
N TYR A 268 -4.08 -7.00 28.67
CA TYR A 268 -3.81 -7.96 29.75
C TYR A 268 -5.06 -8.73 30.19
N ASP A 269 -6.16 -8.02 30.44
CA ASP A 269 -7.44 -8.61 30.85
C ASP A 269 -7.94 -9.63 29.80
N ALA A 270 -7.71 -9.38 28.51
CA ALA A 270 -8.12 -10.27 27.41
C ALA A 270 -7.23 -11.51 27.24
N TYR A 271 -5.91 -11.38 27.42
CA TYR A 271 -4.94 -12.45 27.13
C TYR A 271 -4.48 -13.24 28.36
N ALA A 272 -4.71 -12.75 29.58
CA ALA A 272 -4.33 -13.42 30.83
C ALA A 272 -5.42 -13.32 31.92
N PRO A 273 -6.64 -13.80 31.69
CA PRO A 273 -7.73 -13.69 32.67
C PRO A 273 -7.41 -14.49 33.95
N GLY A 274 -7.45 -13.82 35.11
CA GLY A 274 -7.36 -14.46 36.44
C GLY A 274 -6.00 -14.37 37.15
N GLN A 275 -4.99 -13.73 36.57
CA GLN A 275 -3.79 -13.34 37.33
C GLN A 275 -4.02 -11.97 37.98
N VAL A 276 -4.32 -11.97 39.29
CA VAL A 276 -4.31 -10.73 40.10
C VAL A 276 -2.85 -10.33 40.27
N GLN A 277 -2.39 -9.41 39.44
CA GLN A 277 -1.16 -8.67 39.68
C GLN A 277 -1.52 -7.20 39.85
N GLU A 278 -0.77 -6.48 40.71
CA GLU A 278 -0.86 -5.03 40.84
C GLU A 278 -0.88 -4.37 39.46
N ASP A 279 -1.59 -3.23 39.32
CA ASP A 279 -1.74 -2.51 38.06
C ASP A 279 -0.41 -2.54 37.29
N PRO A 280 -0.35 -3.10 36.06
CA PRO A 280 0.89 -3.22 35.33
C PRO A 280 1.51 -1.82 35.27
N ILE A 281 2.78 -1.72 35.71
CA ILE A 281 3.52 -0.47 35.72
C ILE A 281 3.37 0.14 34.33
N SER A 282 2.76 1.33 34.27
CA SER A 282 2.60 2.04 33.01
C SER A 282 3.97 2.09 32.33
N PRO A 283 4.09 1.82 31.01
CA PRO A 283 5.35 2.04 30.32
C PRO A 283 5.81 3.51 30.33
N LEU A 284 5.00 4.41 30.92
CA LEU A 284 5.32 5.80 31.25
C LEU A 284 6.12 5.95 32.56
N THR A 285 6.10 4.96 33.46
CA THR A 285 6.84 5.01 34.73
C THR A 285 8.30 4.72 34.44
N VAL A 286 9.05 5.79 34.23
CA VAL A 286 10.52 5.77 34.19
C VAL A 286 11.02 5.31 35.56
N HIS A 287 11.31 4.01 35.70
CA HIS A 287 12.46 3.65 36.51
C HIS A 287 13.68 3.90 35.65
N GLY A 288 14.48 4.88 36.09
CA GLY A 288 15.77 5.22 35.53
C GLY A 288 16.67 4.00 35.54
N GLU A 289 16.62 3.29 34.43
CA GLU A 289 17.67 2.54 33.79
C GLU A 289 17.10 2.36 32.37
N LEU A 290 17.53 3.24 31.45
CA LEU A 290 17.88 2.72 30.14
C LEU A 290 18.57 1.38 30.42
N PRO A 291 18.18 0.25 29.81
CA PRO A 291 19.14 -0.82 29.68
C PRO A 291 20.35 -0.11 29.07
N THR A 292 21.38 0.09 29.88
CA THR A 292 22.71 0.31 29.37
C THR A 292 22.86 -0.77 28.33
N ALA A 293 23.27 -0.35 27.14
CA ALA A 293 23.61 -1.23 26.04
C ALA A 293 24.83 -2.08 26.43
N GLU A 294 24.64 -2.94 27.43
CA GLU A 294 25.54 -4.01 27.86
C GLU A 294 24.96 -5.39 27.50
N GLY A 295 23.81 -5.44 26.81
CA GLY A 295 23.77 -6.35 25.68
C GLY A 295 24.77 -5.79 24.69
N GLU A 296 25.90 -6.50 24.50
CA GLU A 296 27.03 -6.06 23.67
C GLU A 296 26.56 -5.14 22.56
N PRO A 297 27.18 -3.96 22.34
CA PRO A 297 26.89 -3.20 21.15
C PRO A 297 27.05 -4.19 20.00
N ILE A 298 25.94 -4.56 19.33
CA ILE A 298 26.02 -5.06 17.98
C ILE A 298 26.69 -3.90 17.30
N THR A 299 27.99 -4.07 17.10
CA THR A 299 28.85 -3.04 16.58
C THR A 299 28.13 -2.65 15.30
N VAL A 300 27.67 -1.39 15.25
CA VAL A 300 27.24 -0.79 14.00
C VAL A 300 28.54 -0.64 13.21
N LYS A 301 29.07 -1.77 12.72
CA LYS A 301 29.82 -1.80 11.49
C LYS A 301 28.83 -1.24 10.50
N ASN A 302 29.13 -0.05 9.96
CA ASN A 302 28.50 0.54 8.78
C ASN A 302 27.69 -0.52 8.07
N GLY A 303 26.36 -0.43 8.17
CA GLY A 303 25.42 -1.51 7.89
C GLY A 303 25.57 -2.07 6.48
N SER A 304 26.57 -2.94 6.30
CA SER A 304 26.50 -4.07 5.39
C SER A 304 25.46 -4.97 6.02
N THR A 305 24.20 -4.69 5.70
CA THR A 305 23.07 -5.61 5.89
C THR A 305 23.58 -7.01 5.59
N ALA A 306 23.47 -7.93 6.55
CA ALA A 306 23.65 -9.34 6.22
C ALA A 306 22.70 -9.61 5.04
N PRO A 307 23.21 -9.97 3.85
CA PRO A 307 22.36 -10.16 2.69
C PRO A 307 21.33 -11.22 3.07
N ALA A 308 20.07 -10.99 2.69
CA ALA A 308 19.06 -12.03 2.79
C ALA A 308 19.65 -13.31 2.18
N PRO A 309 19.44 -14.49 2.80
CA PRO A 309 20.03 -15.72 2.28
C PRO A 309 19.62 -15.86 0.81
N THR A 310 20.63 -15.83 -0.06
CA THR A 310 20.43 -15.99 -1.50
C THR A 310 19.83 -17.35 -1.75
N LEU A 311 18.65 -17.37 -2.38
CA LEU A 311 18.02 -18.62 -2.76
C LEU A 311 18.83 -19.27 -3.89
N PRO A 312 18.95 -20.61 -3.88
CA PRO A 312 19.65 -21.32 -4.94
C PRO A 312 18.89 -21.12 -6.26
N ARG A 313 19.65 -21.05 -7.35
CA ARG A 313 19.16 -20.80 -8.71
C ARG A 313 20.09 -21.43 -9.74
N VAL A 314 19.53 -21.74 -10.90
CA VAL A 314 20.30 -22.15 -12.09
C VAL A 314 20.44 -20.95 -13.00
N THR A 315 21.66 -20.62 -13.42
CA THR A 315 21.94 -19.49 -14.30
C THR A 315 22.52 -19.96 -15.63
N VAL A 316 21.95 -19.48 -16.74
CA VAL A 316 22.44 -19.69 -18.11
C VAL A 316 22.86 -18.34 -18.67
N HIS A 317 24.11 -18.23 -19.13
CA HIS A 317 24.60 -17.04 -19.82
C HIS A 317 24.53 -17.24 -21.33
N ILE A 318 24.01 -16.23 -22.04
CA ILE A 318 23.87 -16.26 -23.50
C ILE A 318 24.60 -15.09 -24.16
N VAL A 319 24.94 -15.25 -25.43
CA VAL A 319 25.67 -14.23 -26.21
C VAL A 319 24.80 -13.01 -26.57
N PHE A 320 23.48 -13.11 -26.43
CA PHE A 320 22.53 -12.01 -26.60
C PHE A 320 22.98 -10.75 -25.83
N ASP A 321 22.73 -9.58 -26.41
CA ASP A 321 22.97 -8.28 -25.77
C ASP A 321 21.66 -7.49 -25.78
N ILE A 322 21.05 -7.33 -24.60
CA ILE A 322 19.77 -6.63 -24.48
C ILE A 322 19.90 -5.13 -24.74
N ALA A 323 21.11 -4.57 -24.65
CA ALA A 323 21.44 -3.16 -24.91
C ALA A 323 21.87 -2.91 -26.36
N HIS A 324 21.94 -3.95 -27.19
CA HIS A 324 22.28 -3.79 -28.59
C HIS A 324 21.30 -2.85 -29.30
N GLN A 325 21.83 -1.93 -30.12
CA GLN A 325 21.03 -0.89 -30.79
C GLN A 325 19.87 -1.45 -31.63
N ALA A 326 20.05 -2.64 -32.22
CA ALA A 326 19.02 -3.35 -32.98
C ALA A 326 17.75 -3.66 -32.15
N HIS A 327 17.87 -3.72 -30.82
CA HIS A 327 16.78 -4.02 -29.90
C HIS A 327 16.11 -2.76 -29.33
N HIS A 328 16.52 -1.56 -29.72
CA HIS A 328 15.93 -0.32 -29.17
C HIS A 328 14.53 -0.01 -29.73
N SER A 329 14.22 -0.45 -30.94
CA SER A 329 12.91 -0.28 -31.56
C SER A 329 12.08 -1.55 -31.51
N MET A 330 10.79 -1.40 -31.27
CA MET A 330 9.84 -2.49 -31.47
C MET A 330 9.77 -2.85 -32.97
N PRO A 331 9.74 -4.13 -33.33
CA PRO A 331 9.71 -4.57 -34.74
C PRO A 331 8.41 -4.22 -35.47
N VAL A 332 7.38 -3.74 -34.76
CA VAL A 332 6.09 -3.31 -35.32
C VAL A 332 5.88 -1.83 -35.05
N ARG A 333 5.39 -1.08 -36.05
CA ARG A 333 4.96 0.32 -35.88
C ARG A 333 3.43 0.40 -35.67
N PRO A 334 2.92 1.46 -35.02
CA PRO A 334 1.48 1.73 -34.95
C PRO A 334 0.83 1.81 -36.34
N LEU A 335 -0.49 1.59 -36.39
CA LEU A 335 -1.35 1.40 -37.57
C LEU A 335 -1.27 2.48 -38.67
N ASP A 336 -0.60 3.61 -38.45
CA ASP A 336 -0.64 4.78 -39.32
C ASP A 336 0.50 4.81 -40.38
N ALA A 337 1.30 3.75 -40.48
CA ALA A 337 2.37 3.66 -41.49
C ALA A 337 1.81 3.07 -42.80
N GLU A 338 1.76 3.89 -43.86
CA GLU A 338 1.17 3.60 -45.18
C GLU A 338 1.67 2.30 -45.88
N ASP A 339 2.76 1.68 -45.41
CA ASP A 339 3.37 0.47 -45.99
C ASP A 339 3.66 -0.66 -44.96
N GLY A 340 3.11 -0.58 -43.73
CA GLY A 340 3.48 -1.48 -42.62
C GLY A 340 2.55 -2.69 -42.43
N MET A 341 3.13 -3.87 -42.17
CA MET A 341 2.39 -5.03 -41.63
C MET A 341 1.76 -4.64 -40.28
N ASN A 342 0.43 -4.77 -40.15
CA ASN A 342 -0.25 -4.40 -38.91
C ASN A 342 0.22 -5.30 -37.73
N CYS A 343 0.11 -4.80 -36.50
CA CYS A 343 0.59 -5.50 -35.30
C CYS A 343 0.01 -6.91 -35.14
N TYR A 344 -1.27 -7.07 -35.51
CA TYR A 344 -1.93 -8.36 -35.51
C TYR A 344 -1.24 -9.36 -36.45
N THR A 345 -1.06 -9.01 -37.72
CA THR A 345 -0.49 -9.92 -38.74
C THR A 345 0.97 -10.24 -38.41
N TRP A 346 1.72 -9.27 -37.89
CA TRP A 346 3.08 -9.51 -37.39
C TRP A 346 3.05 -10.53 -36.24
N THR A 347 2.19 -10.31 -35.24
CA THR A 347 2.06 -11.20 -34.08
C THR A 347 1.66 -12.60 -34.53
N GLU A 348 0.72 -12.74 -35.46
CA GLU A 348 0.30 -14.04 -36.01
C GLU A 348 1.45 -14.78 -36.71
N THR A 349 2.31 -14.06 -37.42
CA THR A 349 3.53 -14.65 -38.02
C THR A 349 4.47 -15.17 -36.93
N GLN A 350 4.70 -14.37 -35.89
CA GLN A 350 5.55 -14.75 -34.77
C GLN A 350 4.97 -15.89 -33.92
N ARG A 351 3.63 -15.96 -33.77
CA ARG A 351 2.95 -17.10 -33.13
C ARG A 351 3.18 -18.40 -33.89
N ARG A 352 3.16 -18.38 -35.23
CA ARG A 352 3.46 -19.57 -36.05
C ARG A 352 4.91 -20.02 -35.88
N GLN A 353 5.85 -19.08 -35.85
CA GLN A 353 7.27 -19.37 -35.63
C GLN A 353 7.53 -19.92 -34.22
N ALA A 354 6.95 -19.32 -33.19
CA ALA A 354 7.06 -19.78 -31.81
C ALA A 354 6.53 -21.21 -31.59
N LYS A 355 5.50 -21.63 -32.35
CA LYS A 355 4.98 -23.01 -32.30
C LYS A 355 5.98 -24.06 -32.82
N LEU A 356 6.95 -23.65 -33.64
CA LEU A 356 8.00 -24.51 -34.19
C LEU A 356 9.27 -24.50 -33.32
N ALA A 357 9.24 -23.83 -32.16
CA ALA A 357 10.39 -23.72 -31.28
C ALA A 357 10.90 -25.09 -30.81
N GLY A 358 12.22 -25.25 -30.80
CA GLY A 358 12.89 -26.42 -30.22
C GLY A 358 12.54 -26.57 -28.74
N GLU A 359 12.53 -27.81 -28.24
CA GLU A 359 12.15 -28.12 -26.86
C GLU A 359 13.27 -28.90 -26.16
N PRO A 360 14.33 -28.21 -25.69
CA PRO A 360 15.38 -28.81 -24.88
C PRO A 360 14.80 -29.56 -23.67
N GLN A 361 15.40 -30.70 -23.35
CA GLN A 361 15.00 -31.54 -22.21
C GLN A 361 15.91 -31.34 -21.00
N THR A 362 17.09 -30.75 -21.19
CA THR A 362 18.05 -30.44 -20.13
C THR A 362 18.54 -28.99 -20.20
N VAL A 363 19.14 -28.50 -19.11
CA VAL A 363 19.76 -27.17 -19.06
C VAL A 363 20.97 -27.09 -19.99
N GLU A 364 21.69 -28.19 -20.15
CA GLU A 364 22.82 -28.32 -21.07
C GLU A 364 22.37 -28.18 -22.52
N GLU A 365 21.33 -28.92 -22.94
CA GLU A 365 20.74 -28.81 -24.27
C GLU A 365 20.22 -27.39 -24.55
N LEU A 366 19.57 -26.77 -23.56
CA LEU A 366 19.12 -25.38 -23.66
C LEU A 366 20.31 -24.43 -23.89
N THR A 367 21.40 -24.63 -23.14
CA THR A 367 22.61 -23.80 -23.23
C THR A 367 23.27 -23.94 -24.60
N GLU A 368 23.41 -25.17 -25.11
CA GLU A 368 23.95 -25.44 -26.43
C GLU A 368 23.10 -24.83 -27.55
N GLU A 369 21.78 -24.96 -27.45
CA GLU A 369 20.88 -24.41 -28.46
C GLU A 369 20.95 -22.88 -28.48
N LEU A 370 20.89 -22.25 -27.31
CA LEU A 370 21.00 -20.79 -27.17
C LEU A 370 22.37 -20.26 -27.62
N ALA A 371 23.46 -20.97 -27.35
CA ALA A 371 24.79 -20.57 -27.80
C ALA A 371 24.88 -20.45 -29.34
N SER A 372 24.15 -21.30 -30.06
CA SER A 372 24.09 -21.29 -31.53
C SER A 372 23.16 -20.22 -32.12
N MET A 373 22.30 -19.58 -31.30
CA MET A 373 21.27 -18.67 -31.80
C MET A 373 21.77 -17.25 -32.08
N TYR A 374 22.89 -16.84 -31.50
CA TYR A 374 23.31 -15.44 -31.51
C TYR A 374 24.69 -15.25 -32.15
N ALA A 375 24.83 -14.17 -32.89
CA ALA A 375 26.11 -13.67 -33.38
C ALA A 375 26.18 -12.15 -33.15
N GLY A 376 27.26 -11.68 -32.51
CA GLY A 376 27.44 -10.25 -32.23
C GLY A 376 26.36 -9.64 -31.34
N GLY A 377 25.77 -10.40 -30.41
CA GLY A 377 24.72 -9.90 -29.51
C GLY A 377 23.30 -9.99 -30.05
N ILE A 378 23.12 -10.39 -31.32
CA ILE A 378 21.82 -10.41 -32.01
C ILE A 378 21.48 -11.84 -32.43
N ARG A 379 20.20 -12.17 -32.46
CA ARG A 379 19.71 -13.44 -32.99
C ARG A 379 19.98 -13.56 -34.50
N VAL A 380 20.62 -14.65 -34.92
CA VAL A 380 21.03 -14.89 -36.33
C VAL A 380 19.82 -15.08 -37.24
N ASP A 381 18.82 -15.81 -36.78
CA ASP A 381 17.54 -16.02 -37.48
C ASP A 381 16.39 -15.45 -36.64
N ALA A 382 15.81 -14.34 -37.10
CA ALA A 382 14.70 -13.68 -36.44
C ALA A 382 13.42 -14.54 -36.30
N GLY A 383 13.31 -15.65 -37.05
CA GLY A 383 12.21 -16.61 -36.93
C GLY A 383 12.52 -17.79 -36.00
N ARG A 384 13.76 -17.93 -35.52
CA ARG A 384 14.16 -19.06 -34.67
C ARG A 384 13.78 -18.81 -33.22
N TYR A 385 13.14 -19.80 -32.61
CA TYR A 385 12.73 -19.79 -31.21
C TYR A 385 13.16 -21.05 -30.48
N VAL A 386 13.34 -20.94 -29.17
CA VAL A 386 13.62 -22.07 -28.26
C VAL A 386 12.68 -22.01 -27.06
N LYS A 387 12.12 -23.16 -26.67
CA LYS A 387 11.30 -23.27 -25.48
C LYS A 387 12.17 -23.36 -24.23
N VAL A 388 11.78 -22.62 -23.20
CA VAL A 388 12.40 -22.71 -21.87
C VAL A 388 11.38 -23.33 -20.92
N LEU A 389 11.41 -24.66 -20.76
CA LEU A 389 10.41 -25.35 -19.95
C LEU A 389 10.61 -25.05 -18.46
N PRO A 390 9.55 -24.74 -17.70
CA PRO A 390 9.64 -24.59 -16.24
C PRO A 390 10.14 -25.84 -15.52
N THR A 391 10.10 -27.01 -16.17
CA THR A 391 10.55 -28.29 -15.63
C THR A 391 12.04 -28.57 -15.79
N LEU A 392 12.78 -27.73 -16.54
CA LEU A 392 14.23 -27.89 -16.72
C LEU A 392 15.02 -27.79 -15.42
N SER A 393 14.48 -27.06 -14.43
CA SER A 393 15.05 -26.94 -13.10
C SER A 393 13.96 -26.98 -12.04
N ARG A 394 14.29 -27.53 -10.87
CA ARG A 394 13.44 -27.41 -9.67
C ARG A 394 13.61 -26.06 -8.98
N GLU A 395 14.78 -25.45 -9.17
CA GLU A 395 15.13 -24.12 -8.69
C GLU A 395 14.75 -23.08 -9.74
N PRO A 396 14.67 -21.79 -9.37
CA PRO A 396 14.53 -20.71 -10.34
C PRO A 396 15.59 -20.80 -11.44
N LEU A 397 15.15 -20.70 -12.70
CA LEU A 397 16.02 -20.73 -13.88
C LEU A 397 16.15 -19.31 -14.43
N GLU A 398 17.35 -18.76 -14.35
CA GLU A 398 17.71 -17.42 -14.77
C GLU A 398 18.53 -17.45 -16.06
N ILE A 399 18.15 -16.61 -17.03
CA ILE A 399 18.91 -16.38 -18.26
C ILE A 399 19.44 -14.96 -18.22
N ARG A 400 20.76 -14.84 -18.39
CA ARG A 400 21.49 -13.56 -18.42
C ARG A 400 22.17 -13.35 -19.75
N ASP A 401 22.23 -12.10 -20.15
CA ASP A 401 22.88 -11.67 -21.38
C ASP A 401 24.42 -11.68 -21.22
N ASN A 402 25.14 -11.30 -22.29
CA ASN A 402 26.60 -11.30 -22.31
C ASN A 402 27.24 -10.23 -21.39
N HIS A 403 26.45 -9.31 -20.85
CA HIS A 403 26.85 -8.27 -19.89
C HIS A 403 26.28 -8.53 -18.49
N ASP A 404 25.86 -9.76 -18.20
CA ASP A 404 25.26 -10.16 -16.92
C ASP A 404 23.93 -9.45 -16.59
N SER A 405 23.24 -8.90 -17.60
CA SER A 405 21.90 -8.32 -17.43
C SER A 405 20.83 -9.40 -17.50
N LEU A 406 19.79 -9.26 -16.66
CA LEU A 406 18.64 -10.17 -16.68
C LEU A 406 17.90 -10.13 -18.02
N VAL A 407 17.79 -11.29 -18.67
CA VAL A 407 16.89 -11.49 -19.82
C VAL A 407 15.55 -12.01 -19.34
N MET A 408 15.58 -13.05 -18.50
CA MET A 408 14.38 -13.59 -17.85
C MET A 408 14.74 -14.51 -16.66
N CYS A 409 13.80 -14.72 -15.75
CA CYS A 409 13.90 -15.71 -14.69
C CYS A 409 12.54 -16.40 -14.46
N ILE A 410 12.49 -17.73 -14.56
CA ILE A 410 11.28 -18.54 -14.32
C ILE A 410 11.31 -19.10 -12.90
N PHE A 411 10.16 -19.04 -12.22
CA PHE A 411 9.94 -19.60 -10.90
C PHE A 411 8.84 -20.68 -10.97
N PRO A 412 9.21 -21.98 -11.02
CA PRO A 412 8.26 -23.08 -11.21
C PRO A 412 7.69 -23.66 -9.90
N ASN A 413 8.13 -23.13 -8.75
CA ASN A 413 8.07 -23.78 -7.45
C ASN A 413 6.99 -23.23 -6.51
N MET A 414 5.86 -22.75 -7.05
CA MET A 414 4.71 -22.38 -6.22
C MET A 414 4.27 -23.57 -5.33
N PRO A 415 4.07 -23.36 -4.02
CA PRO A 415 3.54 -24.39 -3.12
C PRO A 415 2.22 -24.99 -3.65
N GLN A 416 2.05 -26.30 -3.50
CA GLN A 416 0.96 -27.02 -4.17
C GLN A 416 -0.43 -26.72 -3.59
N ASP A 417 -0.51 -26.39 -2.31
CA ASP A 417 -1.71 -25.84 -1.66
C ASP A 417 -2.09 -24.49 -2.28
N MET A 418 -1.14 -23.55 -2.35
CA MET A 418 -1.33 -22.23 -2.97
C MET A 418 -1.72 -22.35 -4.46
N ARG A 419 -1.04 -23.22 -5.22
CA ARG A 419 -1.34 -23.44 -6.64
C ARG A 419 -2.76 -23.98 -6.86
N ARG A 420 -3.23 -24.86 -5.99
CA ARG A 420 -4.57 -25.48 -6.10
C ARG A 420 -5.69 -24.49 -5.83
N SER A 421 -5.51 -23.55 -4.91
CA SER A 421 -6.53 -22.55 -4.60
C SER A 421 -6.49 -21.34 -5.53
N LEU A 422 -5.36 -21.07 -6.21
CA LEU A 422 -5.09 -19.83 -6.94
C LEU A 422 -6.20 -19.33 -7.87
N LEU A 423 -6.81 -20.22 -8.68
CA LEU A 423 -7.92 -19.83 -9.56
C LEU A 423 -9.19 -19.47 -8.77
N GLY A 424 -9.52 -20.27 -7.75
CA GLY A 424 -10.66 -20.01 -6.87
C GLY A 424 -10.46 -18.74 -6.04
N ASP A 425 -9.24 -18.51 -5.57
CA ASP A 425 -8.84 -17.32 -4.83
C ASP A 425 -8.92 -16.06 -5.71
N LEU A 426 -8.48 -16.14 -6.97
CA LEU A 426 -8.65 -15.05 -7.94
C LEU A 426 -10.15 -14.76 -8.16
N ALA A 427 -10.96 -15.79 -8.40
CA ALA A 427 -12.40 -15.61 -8.60
C ALA A 427 -13.09 -15.00 -7.37
N ALA A 428 -12.71 -15.42 -6.16
CA ALA A 428 -13.23 -14.90 -4.90
C ALA A 428 -12.85 -13.44 -4.63
N CYS A 429 -11.88 -12.88 -5.36
CA CYS A 429 -11.58 -11.45 -5.27
C CYS A 429 -12.70 -10.58 -5.85
N PHE A 430 -13.53 -11.13 -6.74
CA PHE A 430 -14.62 -10.43 -7.40
C PHE A 430 -15.95 -10.68 -6.66
N ASP A 431 -16.77 -9.63 -6.52
CA ASP A 431 -18.08 -9.71 -5.82
C ASP A 431 -19.06 -10.67 -6.54
N VAL A 432 -18.90 -10.80 -7.86
CA VAL A 432 -19.58 -11.78 -8.73
C VAL A 432 -18.49 -12.42 -9.58
N GLU A 433 -18.61 -13.73 -9.84
CA GLU A 433 -17.68 -14.43 -10.73
C GLU A 433 -17.50 -13.61 -12.01
N PRO A 434 -16.26 -13.21 -12.36
CA PRO A 434 -16.06 -12.26 -13.43
C PRO A 434 -16.54 -12.89 -14.72
N SER A 435 -17.58 -12.31 -15.33
CA SER A 435 -18.21 -12.84 -16.56
C SER A 435 -17.20 -13.03 -17.70
N ASN A 436 -16.09 -12.32 -17.62
CA ASN A 436 -15.03 -12.30 -18.62
C ASN A 436 -13.91 -13.31 -18.36
N LEU A 437 -13.98 -14.11 -17.29
CA LEU A 437 -13.10 -15.26 -17.07
C LEU A 437 -13.86 -16.54 -17.42
N GLN A 438 -13.74 -16.96 -18.68
CA GLN A 438 -14.53 -18.06 -19.24
C GLN A 438 -13.71 -18.94 -20.18
N LYS A 439 -14.15 -20.18 -20.35
CA LYS A 439 -13.54 -21.11 -21.32
C LYS A 439 -13.72 -20.57 -22.74
N MET A 440 -12.62 -20.32 -23.44
CA MET A 440 -12.65 -19.84 -24.82
C MET A 440 -11.42 -20.26 -25.62
N PHE A 441 -11.44 -20.04 -26.93
CA PHE A 441 -10.25 -20.05 -27.78
C PHE A 441 -9.90 -18.63 -28.22
N SER A 442 -8.75 -18.12 -27.78
CA SER A 442 -8.34 -16.73 -28.05
C SER A 442 -8.13 -16.38 -29.53
N GLY A 443 -7.99 -17.38 -30.42
CA GLY A 443 -7.82 -17.17 -31.85
C GLY A 443 -9.14 -17.00 -32.63
N GLU A 444 -10.29 -17.17 -31.98
CA GLU A 444 -11.60 -17.13 -32.64
C GLU A 444 -11.94 -15.73 -33.19
N LEU A 445 -11.71 -14.68 -32.39
CA LEU A 445 -12.08 -13.30 -32.71
C LEU A 445 -11.02 -12.54 -33.54
N LYS A 446 -9.84 -13.13 -33.76
CA LYS A 446 -8.76 -12.54 -34.57
C LYS A 446 -8.43 -11.09 -34.16
N GLU A 447 -8.50 -10.14 -35.09
CA GLU A 447 -8.24 -8.71 -34.87
C GLU A 447 -9.24 -8.07 -33.90
N SER A 448 -10.44 -8.63 -33.77
CA SER A 448 -11.48 -8.15 -32.86
C SER A 448 -11.32 -8.69 -31.43
N TYR A 449 -10.31 -9.52 -31.18
CA TYR A 449 -10.06 -10.06 -29.85
C TYR A 449 -9.62 -8.95 -28.90
N SER A 450 -10.29 -8.86 -27.76
CA SER A 450 -9.94 -7.99 -26.65
C SER A 450 -10.13 -8.75 -25.34
N PHE A 451 -9.46 -8.28 -24.30
CA PHE A 451 -9.51 -8.87 -22.98
C PHE A 451 -9.62 -7.76 -21.94
N GLU A 452 -10.14 -8.09 -20.76
CA GLU A 452 -10.27 -7.14 -19.67
C GLU A 452 -8.98 -7.05 -18.89
N ALA A 453 -8.51 -5.82 -18.66
CA ALA A 453 -7.35 -5.50 -17.84
C ALA A 453 -7.75 -4.49 -16.78
N LEU A 454 -7.60 -4.86 -15.51
CA LEU A 454 -7.83 -3.97 -14.36
C LEU A 454 -6.47 -3.52 -13.81
N HIS A 455 -6.21 -2.22 -13.84
CA HIS A 455 -4.92 -1.68 -13.42
C HIS A 455 -5.01 -1.12 -12.00
N PHE A 456 -4.45 -1.81 -11.01
CA PHE A 456 -4.34 -1.32 -9.64
C PHE A 456 -2.93 -0.78 -9.38
N SER A 457 -2.72 0.50 -9.70
CA SER A 457 -1.38 1.10 -9.82
C SER A 457 -1.25 2.40 -9.06
N TYR A 458 -0.13 2.58 -8.37
CA TYR A 458 0.38 3.91 -8.04
C TYR A 458 1.09 4.52 -9.24
N TYR A 459 0.57 5.64 -9.75
CA TYR A 459 1.14 6.38 -10.87
C TYR A 459 1.82 7.67 -10.43
N ASN A 460 2.84 8.07 -11.20
CA ASN A 460 3.43 9.41 -11.12
C ASN A 460 3.50 10.11 -12.51
N ARG A 461 2.90 9.51 -13.56
CA ARG A 461 3.03 9.95 -14.96
C ARG A 461 2.50 11.36 -15.22
N HIS A 462 1.39 11.69 -14.59
CA HIS A 462 0.64 12.93 -14.84
C HIS A 462 0.67 13.88 -13.65
N CYS A 463 1.63 13.69 -12.73
CA CYS A 463 1.71 14.53 -11.56
C CYS A 463 2.03 15.99 -11.91
N THR A 464 1.34 16.90 -11.25
CA THR A 464 1.66 18.34 -11.24
C THR A 464 3.02 18.51 -10.55
N ARG A 465 3.93 19.24 -11.20
CA ARG A 465 5.28 19.49 -10.70
C ARG A 465 5.34 20.78 -9.87
N GLY A 466 6.22 20.79 -8.87
CA GLY A 466 6.39 21.90 -7.92
C GLY A 466 7.58 22.83 -8.18
N HIS A 467 8.47 22.54 -9.13
CA HIS A 467 9.75 23.27 -9.31
C HIS A 467 9.63 24.80 -9.45
N ASP A 468 8.50 25.31 -9.97
CA ASP A 468 8.28 26.74 -10.23
C ASP A 468 7.20 27.35 -9.32
N VAL A 469 6.82 26.66 -8.23
CA VAL A 469 5.78 27.13 -7.32
C VAL A 469 6.38 27.85 -6.09
N PRO A 470 5.66 28.80 -5.49
CA PRO A 470 6.10 29.40 -4.23
C PRO A 470 6.19 28.34 -3.12
N GLU A 471 7.29 28.37 -2.36
CA GLU A 471 7.53 27.46 -1.23
C GLU A 471 6.57 27.74 -0.06
N ASP A 472 6.05 28.96 0.04
CA ASP A 472 5.18 29.46 1.11
C ASP A 472 3.68 29.37 0.79
N ALA A 473 3.32 28.91 -0.41
CA ALA A 473 1.94 28.72 -0.83
C ALA A 473 1.52 27.26 -0.65
N HIS A 474 0.33 27.06 -0.07
CA HIS A 474 -0.22 25.71 0.07
C HIS A 474 -0.59 25.17 -1.33
N PRO A 475 -0.17 23.95 -1.73
CA PRO A 475 -0.40 23.43 -3.07
C PRO A 475 -1.86 23.49 -3.55
N ASN A 476 -2.82 23.18 -2.66
CA ASN A 476 -4.27 23.29 -2.94
C ASN A 476 -4.81 24.71 -3.20
N GLN A 477 -3.99 25.76 -3.01
CA GLN A 477 -4.35 27.16 -3.22
C GLN A 477 -3.65 27.75 -4.46
N ILE A 478 -2.79 26.98 -5.14
CA ILE A 478 -1.99 27.46 -6.26
C ILE A 478 -2.77 27.35 -7.56
N VAL A 479 -2.95 28.49 -8.23
CA VAL A 479 -3.54 28.60 -9.57
C VAL A 479 -2.48 28.94 -10.61
N ARG A 480 -2.62 28.41 -11.82
CA ARG A 480 -1.71 28.74 -12.92
C ARG A 480 -2.02 30.12 -13.47
N MET A 481 -0.98 30.91 -13.77
CA MET A 481 -1.12 32.27 -14.32
C MET A 481 -1.84 32.33 -15.66
N ASP A 482 -1.76 31.25 -16.45
CA ASP A 482 -2.42 31.12 -17.75
C ASP A 482 -3.90 30.73 -17.65
N ASN A 483 -4.46 30.66 -16.42
CA ASN A 483 -5.80 30.17 -16.11
C ASN A 483 -6.09 28.74 -16.61
N SER A 484 -5.05 27.97 -16.97
CA SER A 484 -5.23 26.56 -17.28
C SER A 484 -5.54 25.76 -16.01
N ARG A 485 -6.23 24.63 -16.19
CA ARG A 485 -6.67 23.78 -15.08
C ARG A 485 -5.48 23.20 -14.30
N THR A 486 -5.37 23.51 -13.01
CA THR A 486 -4.47 22.82 -12.07
C THR A 486 -5.08 21.48 -11.66
N ASN A 487 -4.28 20.41 -11.69
CA ASN A 487 -4.73 19.09 -11.25
C ASN A 487 -4.34 18.80 -9.80
N TYR A 488 -5.15 19.30 -8.87
CA TYR A 488 -4.93 19.16 -7.42
C TYR A 488 -4.95 17.71 -6.92
N THR A 489 -5.62 16.80 -7.62
CA THR A 489 -5.71 15.39 -7.20
C THR A 489 -4.50 14.55 -7.62
N GLN A 490 -3.56 15.15 -8.37
CA GLN A 490 -2.36 14.50 -8.87
C GLN A 490 -1.12 15.37 -8.57
N MET A 491 -1.02 15.96 -7.38
CA MET A 491 0.23 16.63 -6.95
C MET A 491 1.26 15.63 -6.42
N LEU A 492 0.77 14.48 -5.94
CA LEU A 492 1.52 13.38 -5.35
C LEU A 492 1.27 12.10 -6.15
N PRO A 493 2.12 11.07 -6.02
CA PRO A 493 1.80 9.74 -6.51
C PRO A 493 0.38 9.32 -6.12
N TYR A 494 -0.38 8.82 -7.09
CA TYR A 494 -1.83 8.62 -6.96
C TYR A 494 -2.26 7.25 -7.45
N MET A 495 -3.34 6.71 -6.88
CA MET A 495 -3.93 5.46 -7.31
C MET A 495 -4.66 5.60 -8.65
N SER A 496 -4.61 4.55 -9.46
CA SER A 496 -5.34 4.44 -10.72
C SER A 496 -6.85 4.65 -10.54
N LEU A 497 -7.51 4.97 -11.65
CA LEU A 497 -8.97 5.08 -11.67
C LEU A 497 -9.64 3.74 -11.37
N ASP A 498 -9.06 2.62 -11.82
CA ASP A 498 -9.65 1.29 -11.62
C ASP A 498 -9.63 0.89 -10.15
N THR A 499 -8.61 1.24 -9.36
CA THR A 499 -8.65 1.04 -7.90
C THR A 499 -9.85 1.74 -7.28
N ARG A 500 -10.18 2.95 -7.72
CA ARG A 500 -11.35 3.67 -7.18
C ARG A 500 -12.68 3.08 -7.64
N LYS A 501 -12.75 2.58 -8.88
CA LYS A 501 -13.97 1.95 -9.42
C LYS A 501 -14.21 0.56 -8.86
N HIS A 502 -13.15 -0.17 -8.53
CA HIS A 502 -13.17 -1.56 -8.10
C HIS A 502 -12.45 -1.71 -6.75
N GLU A 503 -12.74 -0.81 -5.80
CA GLU A 503 -12.09 -0.78 -4.48
C GLU A 503 -12.24 -2.10 -3.71
N ASN A 504 -13.43 -2.70 -3.76
CA ASN A 504 -13.70 -4.02 -3.18
C ASN A 504 -12.77 -5.09 -3.76
N VAL A 505 -12.61 -5.12 -5.09
CA VAL A 505 -11.74 -6.10 -5.76
C VAL A 505 -10.29 -5.90 -5.33
N TYR A 506 -9.81 -4.65 -5.30
CA TYR A 506 -8.45 -4.34 -4.84
C TYR A 506 -8.22 -4.79 -3.39
N ASN A 507 -9.15 -4.49 -2.49
CA ASN A 507 -9.08 -4.88 -1.08
C ASN A 507 -9.13 -6.40 -0.91
N ASN A 508 -10.02 -7.08 -1.64
CA ASN A 508 -10.13 -8.53 -1.63
C ASN A 508 -8.85 -9.19 -2.16
N MET A 509 -8.24 -8.67 -3.23
CA MET A 509 -6.94 -9.14 -3.71
C MET A 509 -5.86 -9.02 -2.64
N GLY A 510 -5.82 -7.90 -1.92
CA GLY A 510 -4.94 -7.77 -0.75
C GLY A 510 -5.20 -8.87 0.28
N ASN A 511 -6.45 -9.08 0.67
CA ASN A 511 -6.82 -10.03 1.73
C ASN A 511 -6.61 -11.50 1.33
N ILE A 512 -7.07 -11.89 0.15
CA ILE A 512 -7.10 -13.27 -0.34
C ILE A 512 -5.76 -13.66 -0.96
N LEU A 513 -5.23 -12.87 -1.89
CA LEU A 513 -3.98 -13.18 -2.62
C LEU A 513 -2.73 -12.65 -1.92
N GLY A 514 -2.86 -11.99 -0.77
CA GLY A 514 -1.71 -11.38 -0.11
C GLY A 514 -0.61 -12.37 0.32
N GLY A 515 -0.96 -13.63 0.61
CA GLY A 515 0.04 -14.69 0.82
C GLY A 515 0.78 -15.09 -0.46
N VAL A 516 0.10 -15.05 -1.62
CA VAL A 516 0.71 -15.26 -2.94
C VAL A 516 1.71 -14.15 -3.23
N PHE A 517 1.32 -12.89 -3.00
CA PHE A 517 2.20 -11.74 -3.21
C PHE A 517 3.42 -11.78 -2.29
N GLU A 518 3.25 -12.14 -1.01
CA GLU A 518 4.37 -12.31 -0.08
C GLU A 518 5.32 -13.43 -0.52
N TRP A 519 4.80 -14.56 -1.01
CA TRP A 519 5.63 -15.62 -1.55
C TRP A 519 6.44 -15.17 -2.78
N ILE A 520 5.81 -14.53 -3.77
CA ILE A 520 6.50 -13.98 -4.96
C ILE A 520 7.60 -13.00 -4.53
N THR A 521 7.28 -12.12 -3.59
CA THR A 521 8.20 -11.11 -3.03
C THR A 521 9.43 -11.76 -2.41
N ASN A 522 9.24 -12.82 -1.62
CA ASN A 522 10.34 -13.55 -0.99
C ASN A 522 11.21 -14.28 -2.02
N GLN A 523 10.61 -14.86 -3.07
CA GLN A 523 11.36 -15.49 -4.17
C GLN A 523 12.22 -14.45 -4.91
N ILE A 524 11.64 -13.30 -5.27
CA ILE A 524 12.36 -12.22 -5.96
C ILE A 524 13.44 -11.63 -5.08
N GLN A 525 13.19 -11.40 -3.79
CA GLN A 525 14.21 -10.90 -2.88
C GLN A 525 15.39 -11.88 -2.75
N GLY A 526 15.12 -13.18 -2.73
CA GLY A 526 16.15 -14.21 -2.59
C GLY A 526 16.99 -14.45 -3.85
N VAL A 527 16.40 -14.26 -5.04
CA VAL A 527 17.07 -14.51 -6.33
C VAL A 527 17.58 -13.21 -6.97
N LEU A 528 16.81 -12.13 -6.93
CA LEU A 528 17.09 -10.83 -7.55
C LEU A 528 17.16 -9.70 -6.50
N PRO A 529 18.08 -9.77 -5.51
CA PRO A 529 18.09 -8.88 -4.35
C PRO A 529 18.34 -7.40 -4.73
N ASN A 530 19.15 -7.15 -5.76
CA ASN A 530 19.50 -5.78 -6.17
C ASN A 530 18.30 -5.08 -6.81
N GLU A 531 17.60 -5.78 -7.70
CA GLU A 531 16.39 -5.30 -8.36
C GLU A 531 15.26 -5.13 -7.35
N TYR A 532 15.11 -6.09 -6.42
CA TYR A 532 14.20 -5.96 -5.29
C TYR A 532 14.48 -4.67 -4.51
N GLN A 533 15.73 -4.45 -4.11
CA GLN A 533 16.12 -3.27 -3.31
C GLN A 533 15.84 -1.97 -4.05
N ASN A 534 16.10 -1.92 -5.37
CA ASN A 534 15.79 -0.74 -6.18
C ASN A 534 14.29 -0.42 -6.16
N LEU A 535 13.44 -1.42 -6.37
CA LEU A 535 11.97 -1.25 -6.32
C LEU A 535 11.50 -0.86 -4.91
N SER A 536 12.13 -1.44 -3.88
CA SER A 536 11.77 -1.21 -2.49
C SER A 536 11.93 0.25 -2.07
N LEU A 537 12.94 0.96 -2.60
CA LEU A 537 13.15 2.40 -2.36
C LEU A 537 11.97 3.24 -2.82
N HIS A 538 11.38 2.91 -3.98
CA HIS A 538 10.21 3.61 -4.49
C HIS A 538 8.98 3.34 -3.64
N ALA A 539 8.73 2.07 -3.31
CA ALA A 539 7.59 1.67 -2.50
C ALA A 539 7.63 2.26 -1.08
N ASP A 540 8.80 2.27 -0.44
CA ASP A 540 9.00 2.89 0.87
C ASP A 540 8.88 4.43 0.85
N SER A 541 8.93 5.05 -0.34
CA SER A 541 8.78 6.50 -0.50
C SER A 541 7.35 6.93 -0.80
N LEU A 542 6.34 6.05 -0.81
CA LEU A 542 4.98 6.49 -1.11
C LEU A 542 4.44 7.49 -0.06
N PRO A 543 3.64 8.50 -0.49
CA PRO A 543 3.06 9.46 0.43
C PRO A 543 2.19 8.82 1.51
N GLY A 544 2.25 9.37 2.72
CA GLY A 544 1.45 8.92 3.85
C GLY A 544 1.82 7.54 4.38
N ASN A 545 3.07 7.10 4.17
CA ASN A 545 3.51 5.72 4.39
C ASN A 545 2.61 4.67 3.72
N ALA A 546 1.99 5.03 2.58
CA ALA A 546 1.11 4.13 1.87
C ALA A 546 1.85 2.86 1.43
N HIS A 547 1.15 1.72 1.46
CA HIS A 547 1.68 0.45 0.99
C HIS A 547 0.85 -0.10 -0.17
N THR A 548 1.54 -0.85 -1.02
CA THR A 548 0.99 -1.63 -2.12
C THR A 548 0.74 -3.05 -1.65
N ILE A 549 -0.33 -3.68 -2.14
CA ILE A 549 -0.67 -5.08 -1.83
C ILE A 549 0.38 -6.07 -2.35
N ALA A 550 1.20 -5.67 -3.34
CA ALA A 550 2.22 -6.51 -3.98
C ALA A 550 3.64 -5.93 -3.88
N TYR A 551 4.00 -5.41 -2.70
CA TYR A 551 5.33 -4.85 -2.42
C TYR A 551 6.47 -5.78 -2.89
N PRO A 552 7.56 -5.30 -3.52
CA PRO A 552 7.92 -3.90 -3.73
C PRO A 552 7.30 -3.29 -4.99
N PHE A 553 6.43 -3.99 -5.69
CA PHE A 553 5.82 -3.50 -6.92
C PHE A 553 4.69 -2.53 -6.63
N LEU A 554 4.74 -1.38 -7.31
CA LEU A 554 3.73 -0.32 -7.14
C LEU A 554 2.44 -0.57 -7.92
N SER A 555 2.38 -1.63 -8.72
CA SER A 555 1.24 -1.94 -9.57
C SER A 555 0.93 -3.42 -9.61
N VAL A 556 -0.37 -3.73 -9.59
CA VAL A 556 -0.95 -5.04 -9.84
C VAL A 556 -1.93 -4.88 -11.00
N VAL A 557 -1.73 -5.63 -12.09
CA VAL A 557 -2.66 -5.66 -13.22
C VAL A 557 -3.26 -7.04 -13.32
N VAL A 558 -4.58 -7.12 -13.33
CA VAL A 558 -5.31 -8.38 -13.54
C VAL A 558 -5.80 -8.42 -14.97
N ASN A 559 -5.34 -9.41 -15.73
CA ASN A 559 -5.81 -9.64 -17.09
C ASN A 559 -6.66 -10.91 -17.11
N LEU A 560 -7.92 -10.79 -17.54
CA LEU A 560 -8.87 -11.89 -17.63
C LEU A 560 -9.01 -12.32 -19.08
N ASN A 561 -8.92 -13.63 -19.34
CA ASN A 561 -8.96 -14.19 -20.69
C ASN A 561 -7.94 -13.54 -21.63
N VAL A 562 -6.68 -13.53 -21.23
CA VAL A 562 -5.63 -12.72 -21.87
C VAL A 562 -4.82 -13.49 -22.91
N ALA A 563 -4.70 -12.91 -24.11
CA ALA A 563 -3.70 -13.23 -25.12
C ALA A 563 -3.25 -11.93 -25.83
N THR A 564 -2.06 -11.44 -25.47
CA THR A 564 -1.58 -10.15 -25.96
C THR A 564 -1.03 -10.21 -27.39
N LEU A 565 -1.11 -9.09 -28.10
CA LEU A 565 -0.32 -8.83 -29.31
C LEU A 565 1.11 -8.40 -28.94
N GLY A 566 2.01 -8.38 -29.92
CA GLY A 566 3.38 -7.87 -29.76
C GLY A 566 3.40 -6.45 -29.20
N HIS A 567 3.94 -6.28 -28.00
CA HIS A 567 4.09 -4.97 -27.36
C HIS A 567 5.30 -4.93 -26.41
N ARG A 568 5.64 -3.72 -25.96
CA ARG A 568 6.55 -3.46 -24.85
C ARG A 568 5.87 -2.56 -23.84
N ASP A 569 6.08 -2.83 -22.57
CA ASP A 569 5.64 -1.95 -21.50
C ASP A 569 6.67 -0.86 -21.28
N SER A 570 6.80 0.03 -22.27
CA SER A 570 7.85 1.07 -22.31
C SER A 570 7.87 2.00 -21.07
N LYS A 571 6.80 1.98 -20.28
CA LYS A 571 6.63 2.78 -19.06
C LYS A 571 6.99 2.02 -17.79
N ASP A 572 7.31 0.74 -17.87
CA ASP A 572 7.74 -0.04 -16.72
C ASP A 572 9.18 0.28 -16.34
N LYS A 573 9.44 0.17 -15.04
CA LYS A 573 10.75 0.32 -14.42
C LYS A 573 11.30 -1.05 -14.05
N GLY A 574 12.47 -1.37 -14.59
CA GLY A 574 13.23 -2.54 -14.17
C GLY A 574 12.52 -3.85 -14.51
N LEU A 575 11.88 -4.46 -13.50
CA LEU A 575 11.28 -5.78 -13.58
C LEU A 575 9.77 -5.73 -13.79
N CYS A 576 9.29 -6.65 -14.62
CA CYS A 576 7.89 -7.04 -14.71
C CYS A 576 7.77 -8.52 -14.33
N VAL A 577 6.78 -8.83 -13.50
CA VAL A 577 6.45 -10.18 -13.06
C VAL A 577 5.13 -10.57 -13.71
N VAL A 578 5.07 -11.73 -14.36
CA VAL A 578 3.83 -12.30 -14.90
C VAL A 578 3.58 -13.65 -14.25
N ILE A 579 2.52 -13.76 -13.46
CA ILE A 579 2.01 -15.05 -12.98
C ILE A 579 0.79 -15.45 -13.82
N VAL A 580 0.78 -16.70 -14.29
CA VAL A 580 -0.31 -17.25 -15.08
C VAL A 580 -1.24 -18.06 -14.20
N ILE A 581 -2.55 -17.93 -14.40
CA ILE A 581 -3.59 -18.53 -13.56
C ILE A 581 -4.64 -19.17 -14.46
N GLY A 582 -5.01 -20.41 -14.18
CA GLY A 582 -6.18 -21.03 -14.80
C GLY A 582 -6.00 -22.49 -15.21
N ASP A 583 -6.95 -22.95 -16.02
CA ASP A 583 -7.00 -24.29 -16.62
C ASP A 583 -7.10 -24.12 -18.13
N PHE A 584 -5.96 -24.23 -18.81
CA PHE A 584 -5.80 -23.91 -20.22
C PHE A 584 -4.69 -24.74 -20.87
N GLU A 585 -4.76 -24.84 -22.18
CA GLU A 585 -3.72 -25.40 -23.05
C GLU A 585 -3.11 -24.31 -23.91
N ASN A 586 -1.81 -24.44 -24.22
CA ASN A 586 -1.00 -23.44 -24.92
C ASN A 586 -0.95 -22.12 -24.13
N GLY A 587 -0.89 -20.96 -24.79
CA GLY A 587 -0.86 -19.66 -24.11
C GLY A 587 0.53 -19.25 -23.63
N GLU A 588 1.57 -19.81 -24.23
CA GLU A 588 2.97 -19.53 -23.94
C GLU A 588 3.25 -18.03 -24.06
N LEU A 589 4.10 -17.52 -23.18
CA LEU A 589 4.62 -16.16 -23.27
C LEU A 589 5.88 -16.17 -24.12
N CYS A 590 5.89 -15.39 -25.19
CA CYS A 590 7.02 -15.29 -26.10
C CYS A 590 7.80 -14.00 -25.85
N LEU A 591 9.12 -14.10 -25.76
CA LEU A 591 10.07 -12.99 -25.68
C LEU A 591 10.78 -12.89 -27.03
N TYR A 592 10.44 -11.89 -27.83
CA TYR A 592 10.80 -11.84 -29.26
C TYR A 592 12.31 -11.68 -29.49
N GLU A 593 12.94 -10.66 -28.91
CA GLU A 593 14.35 -10.35 -29.16
C GLU A 593 15.29 -11.51 -28.80
N PRO A 594 15.17 -12.16 -27.63
CA PRO A 594 15.95 -13.35 -27.33
C PRO A 594 15.39 -14.63 -27.98
N GLY A 595 14.25 -14.59 -28.69
CA GLY A 595 13.68 -15.77 -29.34
C GLY A 595 13.29 -16.88 -28.36
N LEU A 596 12.69 -16.52 -27.22
CA LEU A 596 12.33 -17.47 -26.17
C LEU A 596 10.82 -17.69 -26.13
N VAL A 597 10.41 -18.94 -25.91
CA VAL A 597 9.00 -19.33 -25.68
C VAL A 597 8.90 -19.95 -24.31
N VAL A 598 8.06 -19.39 -23.44
CA VAL A 598 7.95 -19.83 -22.05
C VAL A 598 6.55 -20.42 -21.80
N PRO A 599 6.42 -21.77 -21.76
CA PRO A 599 5.17 -22.44 -21.45
C PRO A 599 4.90 -22.47 -19.95
N LEU A 600 4.46 -21.33 -19.41
CA LEU A 600 4.08 -21.20 -18.01
C LEU A 600 2.80 -21.97 -17.71
N ARG A 601 2.79 -22.75 -16.62
CA ARG A 601 1.58 -23.38 -16.08
C ARG A 601 0.94 -22.47 -15.03
N SER A 602 -0.27 -22.81 -14.61
CA SER A 602 -0.92 -22.13 -13.49
C SER A 602 -0.04 -22.12 -12.25
N GLY A 603 0.20 -20.92 -11.70
CA GLY A 603 1.05 -20.67 -10.54
C GLY A 603 2.55 -20.52 -10.84
N ASP A 604 3.02 -20.86 -12.04
CA ASP A 604 4.37 -20.50 -12.46
C ASP A 604 4.41 -18.98 -12.73
N PHE A 605 5.52 -18.32 -12.39
CA PHE A 605 5.71 -16.92 -12.72
C PHE A 605 7.06 -16.64 -13.40
N LEU A 606 7.06 -15.63 -14.28
CA LEU A 606 8.20 -15.16 -15.04
C LEU A 606 8.55 -13.74 -14.63
N VAL A 607 9.83 -13.45 -14.49
CA VAL A 607 10.38 -12.10 -14.29
C VAL A 607 11.22 -11.71 -15.48
N PHE A 608 10.97 -10.56 -16.10
CA PHE A 608 11.76 -10.07 -17.24
C PHE A 608 11.62 -8.54 -17.42
N PRO A 609 12.54 -7.86 -18.15
CA PRO A 609 12.45 -6.43 -18.41
C PRO A 609 11.48 -6.11 -19.56
N SER A 610 10.17 -6.03 -19.24
CA SER A 610 9.06 -5.79 -20.19
C SER A 610 9.21 -4.53 -21.05
N ALA A 611 9.88 -3.50 -20.54
CA ALA A 611 10.15 -2.26 -21.29
C ALA A 611 11.16 -2.43 -22.43
N ARG A 612 12.00 -3.47 -22.36
CA ARG A 612 13.12 -3.71 -23.31
C ARG A 612 12.88 -4.88 -24.23
N ILE A 613 11.99 -5.80 -23.87
CA ILE A 613 11.70 -7.02 -24.61
C ILE A 613 10.26 -6.98 -25.12
N THR A 614 10.11 -7.06 -26.45
CA THR A 614 8.81 -7.22 -27.10
C THR A 614 8.27 -8.59 -26.75
N HIS A 615 7.04 -8.64 -26.27
CA HIS A 615 6.42 -9.88 -25.83
C HIS A 615 4.97 -9.97 -26.27
N TYR A 616 4.49 -11.21 -26.36
CA TYR A 616 3.14 -11.56 -26.79
C TYR A 616 2.79 -12.96 -26.30
N ASN A 617 1.51 -13.33 -26.36
CA ASN A 617 1.09 -14.70 -26.07
C ASN A 617 0.80 -15.48 -27.35
N VAL A 618 1.12 -16.77 -27.36
CA VAL A 618 0.50 -17.73 -28.28
C VAL A 618 -0.99 -17.84 -27.92
N HIS A 619 -1.83 -18.19 -28.90
CA HIS A 619 -3.24 -18.47 -28.63
C HIS A 619 -3.40 -19.65 -27.67
N TYR A 620 -4.30 -19.50 -26.70
CA TYR A 620 -4.70 -20.54 -25.76
C TYR A 620 -6.14 -21.01 -26.01
N SER A 621 -6.44 -22.20 -25.46
CA SER A 621 -7.78 -22.76 -25.30
C SER A 621 -8.04 -23.04 -23.81
N GLY A 622 -9.20 -22.68 -23.29
CA GLY A 622 -9.58 -22.89 -21.88
C GLY A 622 -9.81 -21.58 -21.13
N CYS A 623 -9.56 -21.60 -19.83
CA CYS A 623 -9.74 -20.45 -18.93
C CYS A 623 -8.36 -19.96 -18.48
N ARG A 624 -7.96 -18.73 -18.88
CA ARG A 624 -6.62 -18.19 -18.65
C ARG A 624 -6.66 -16.75 -18.19
N ALA A 625 -6.13 -16.49 -17.00
CA ALA A 625 -5.86 -15.17 -16.47
C ALA A 625 -4.36 -14.98 -16.23
N SER A 626 -3.95 -13.73 -16.02
CA SER A 626 -2.63 -13.43 -15.48
C SER A 626 -2.71 -12.29 -14.48
N ILE A 627 -1.85 -12.31 -13.48
CA ILE A 627 -1.55 -11.12 -12.68
C ILE A 627 -0.16 -10.63 -13.08
N VAL A 628 -0.05 -9.33 -13.32
CA VAL A 628 1.21 -8.66 -13.66
C VAL A 628 1.60 -7.71 -12.55
N LEU A 629 2.83 -7.84 -12.03
CA LEU A 629 3.40 -6.93 -11.05
C LEU A 629 4.47 -6.08 -11.71
N HIS A 630 4.34 -4.76 -11.62
CA HIS A 630 5.30 -3.84 -12.22
C HIS A 630 5.37 -2.54 -11.41
N THR A 631 6.31 -1.67 -11.78
CA THR A 631 6.42 -0.32 -11.23
C THR A 631 6.54 0.67 -12.37
N ASP A 632 5.77 1.76 -12.31
CA ASP A 632 5.84 2.80 -13.31
C ASP A 632 7.15 3.61 -13.21
N ARG A 633 7.88 3.75 -14.32
CA ARG A 633 9.17 4.45 -14.35
C ARG A 633 9.09 5.93 -13.98
N GLU A 634 7.93 6.56 -14.16
CA GLU A 634 7.81 7.98 -13.81
C GLU A 634 7.85 8.20 -12.29
N ILE A 635 7.76 7.14 -11.46
CA ILE A 635 8.02 7.23 -10.01
C ILE A 635 9.44 7.70 -9.69
N ASP A 636 10.39 7.57 -10.62
CA ASP A 636 11.74 8.11 -10.45
C ASP A 636 11.76 9.61 -10.18
N LYS A 637 10.79 10.36 -10.73
CA LYS A 637 10.67 11.79 -10.44
C LYS A 637 10.28 12.06 -8.99
N TRP A 638 9.52 11.15 -8.39
CA TRP A 638 9.16 11.25 -6.98
C TRP A 638 10.36 10.93 -6.09
N THR A 639 11.03 9.80 -6.33
CA THR A 639 12.10 9.33 -5.44
C THR A 639 13.42 10.07 -5.66
N ASN A 640 13.76 10.40 -6.91
CA ASN A 640 15.08 10.93 -7.32
C ASN A 640 15.07 12.40 -7.78
N GLN A 641 13.90 13.04 -7.94
CA GLN A 641 13.79 14.45 -8.39
C GLN A 641 12.95 15.27 -7.41
N GLN A 642 13.42 15.34 -6.15
CA GLN A 642 12.87 16.21 -5.10
C GLN A 642 11.36 16.12 -4.95
N ARG A 643 10.80 14.90 -4.99
CA ARG A 643 9.36 14.67 -4.82
C ARG A 643 8.53 15.40 -5.89
N ASN A 644 8.95 15.33 -7.16
CA ASN A 644 8.40 16.13 -8.27
C ASN A 644 8.62 17.65 -8.13
N GLY A 645 9.63 18.08 -7.37
CA GLY A 645 9.92 19.48 -7.04
C GLY A 645 9.06 20.03 -5.90
N TRP A 646 8.50 19.18 -5.04
CA TRP A 646 7.67 19.60 -3.91
C TRP A 646 8.37 19.51 -2.55
N GLU A 647 9.56 18.90 -2.50
CA GLU A 647 10.27 18.61 -1.26
C GLU A 647 10.55 19.88 -0.41
N ASP A 648 10.84 21.01 -1.07
CA ASP A 648 11.18 22.28 -0.41
C ASP A 648 9.94 23.13 -0.04
N ASN A 649 8.72 22.69 -0.38
CA ASN A 649 7.51 23.42 0.00
C ASN A 649 7.26 23.32 1.51
N MET A 650 6.94 24.44 2.18
CA MET A 650 6.81 24.50 3.64
C MET A 650 5.68 23.65 4.22
N TYR A 651 4.74 23.22 3.38
CA TYR A 651 3.63 22.34 3.74
C TYR A 651 3.96 20.86 3.50
N PHE A 652 5.10 20.52 2.90
CA PHE A 652 5.53 19.13 2.72
C PHE A 652 6.21 18.59 3.98
N ASN A 653 5.76 17.46 4.53
CA ASN A 653 6.29 16.84 5.75
C ASN A 653 6.49 15.33 5.60
#